data_AF-A0A919JTL8-F1
#
_entry.id   AF-A0A919JTL8-F1
#
_cell.length_a   1.000
_cell.length_b   1.000
_cell.length_c   1.000
_cell.angle_alpha   90.00
_cell.angle_beta   90.00
_cell.angle_gamma   90.00
#
_symmetry.space_group_name_H-M   'P 1'
#
loop_
_entity.id
_entity.type
_entity.pdbx_description
1 polymer ?
#
loop_
_entity_poly.entity_id
_entity_poly.type
_entity_poly.pdbx_seq_one_letter_code
_entity_poly.pdbx_strand_id
1 'polypeptide(L)'
;MPDDRASSVFRPASARTLRLIAQHNRDRRCNFLMASNYVNATAAQLGYVLSDLAPVGPAGPRVSYLLSSGLEALSAAIKLARHTAVRDGRDSGGWVLLLDPRGRYQEFMDPVRAGLDEALIPHVAWAPTAAEAARRFPGTTWTGVLIVREDDTDLTDPALGDLLAACRRASGLVALCATETELTGTELTGTAVFANPIDADVMVFGENLADRQVPFGALTMSPRAHRVWRNHVDCFAHTSTYGGNVLCAAIVLDALERAGCLTDRHRAVLAAIDADPAVTVDYWGRHINPNIAAMAKVFNLNVDVRRASGGRFTTGDGRDVIDCAGGFGSNLRGHNPPDLVPEVLDRHDPGHDYAADLEGVLAELTGLPHAFPSVSGAVANHVAVSLAALARPQRRTVVSFKGNYGGKTLFSLNLSKYGPQRTESVEDAFRPYYHRLVHLDPFAAGAADRFREVVADGDVALVWFELIQGATCRPLPDALVRVIDEGREAGGYLVGVDEVLTGGWRSGAGYLAHHDRMRPADIVSLGKTISDMTMPAASVVVSEPVYRDAVATDPEHVAVLRTRLRHNLGAHISLHALRSLDAGTVAEFQQAYAELRANLDAVCQDSPVLGPVAGRAAHMRLTMEHRLLSFPHGSTPGTLLTLALADLIFQRSNVYVPLLAIRHRVAADPADLKTLAERIAAGTRGITPLMVYRHAAGRILGQKFPWLGRRLSGRGPTSQVPDPRPATSLTGS
;
A
#
# COMPACT_ATOMS: atom_id res chain seq x y z
N MET A 1 -31.77 -5.47 15.43
CA MET A 1 -30.35 -5.87 15.45
C MET A 1 -29.56 -4.64 15.87
N PRO A 2 -28.59 -4.71 16.79
CA PRO A 2 -27.67 -3.58 17.02
C PRO A 2 -27.04 -3.18 15.69
N ASP A 3 -26.76 -1.88 15.52
CA ASP A 3 -26.09 -1.40 14.32
C ASP A 3 -24.62 -1.87 14.33
N ASP A 4 -24.36 -3.00 13.66
CA ASP A 4 -23.04 -3.61 13.54
C ASP A 4 -22.02 -2.70 12.80
N ARG A 5 -22.48 -1.60 12.18
CA ARG A 5 -21.58 -0.61 11.57
C ARG A 5 -20.72 0.14 12.60
N ALA A 6 -21.21 0.26 13.84
CA ALA A 6 -20.49 0.93 14.92
C ALA A 6 -19.52 0.00 15.68
N SER A 7 -19.38 -1.27 15.27
CA SER A 7 -18.42 -2.21 15.84
C SER A 7 -17.11 -2.25 15.03
N SER A 8 -16.00 -2.60 15.68
CA SER A 8 -14.74 -2.81 14.96
C SER A 8 -14.86 -4.03 14.03
N VAL A 9 -14.27 -3.93 12.82
CA VAL A 9 -14.05 -5.09 11.94
C VAL A 9 -13.19 -6.16 12.61
N PHE A 10 -12.42 -5.79 13.64
CA PHE A 10 -11.40 -6.63 14.25
C PHE A 10 -11.88 -7.31 15.53
N ARG A 11 -11.58 -8.59 15.63
CA ARG A 11 -11.68 -9.40 16.84
C ARG A 11 -10.39 -9.31 17.65
N PRO A 12 -10.45 -9.54 18.97
CA PRO A 12 -9.24 -9.71 19.77
C PRO A 12 -8.33 -10.81 19.22
N ALA A 13 -7.02 -10.59 19.28
CA ALA A 13 -6.05 -11.59 18.85
C ALA A 13 -6.09 -12.80 19.78
N SER A 14 -6.23 -13.98 19.21
CA SER A 14 -6.19 -15.24 19.96
C SER A 14 -4.79 -15.54 20.47
N ALA A 15 -4.68 -16.36 21.53
CA ALA A 15 -3.39 -16.84 22.02
C ALA A 15 -2.56 -17.56 20.94
N ARG A 16 -3.21 -18.20 19.95
CA ARG A 16 -2.52 -18.81 18.82
C ARG A 16 -1.91 -17.75 17.89
N THR A 17 -2.68 -16.72 17.55
CA THR A 17 -2.20 -15.60 16.73
C THR A 17 -1.03 -14.88 17.40
N LEU A 18 -1.12 -14.60 18.71
CA LEU A 18 -0.01 -14.02 19.48
C LEU A 18 1.24 -14.91 19.43
N ARG A 19 1.10 -16.23 19.60
CA ARG A 19 2.22 -17.18 19.46
C ARG A 19 2.82 -17.20 18.05
N LEU A 20 2.00 -17.10 17.00
CA LEU A 20 2.47 -17.06 15.61
C LEU A 20 3.30 -15.78 15.37
N ILE A 21 2.81 -14.63 15.83
CA ILE A 21 3.55 -13.36 15.77
C ILE A 21 4.87 -13.46 16.55
N ALA A 22 4.83 -14.01 17.76
CA ALA A 22 6.03 -14.21 18.58
C ALA A 22 7.05 -15.12 17.90
N GLN A 23 6.61 -16.23 17.29
CA GLN A 23 7.48 -17.13 16.55
C GLN A 23 8.08 -16.44 15.33
N HIS A 24 7.27 -15.69 14.56
CA HIS A 24 7.74 -14.93 13.40
C HIS A 24 8.86 -13.95 13.78
N ASN A 25 8.68 -13.24 14.90
CA ASN A 25 9.66 -12.31 15.44
C ASN A 25 10.95 -13.03 15.89
N ARG A 26 10.84 -14.11 16.68
CA ARG A 26 11.99 -14.89 17.17
C ARG A 26 12.80 -15.55 16.04
N ASP A 27 12.11 -16.04 15.00
CA ASP A 27 12.73 -16.56 13.78
C ASP A 27 13.46 -15.47 12.99
N ARG A 28 13.17 -14.20 13.27
CA ARG A 28 13.63 -13.02 12.54
C ARG A 28 13.18 -13.03 11.08
N ARG A 29 11.97 -13.50 10.80
CA ARG A 29 11.42 -13.49 9.44
C ARG A 29 11.16 -12.04 8.99
N CYS A 30 11.38 -11.74 7.71
CA CYS A 30 11.17 -10.39 7.20
C CYS A 30 9.67 -10.14 7.00
N ASN A 31 9.12 -9.11 7.67
CA ASN A 31 7.71 -8.74 7.51
C ASN A 31 7.42 -8.24 6.08
N PHE A 32 8.26 -7.36 5.52
CA PHE A 32 8.31 -6.99 4.10
C PHE A 32 9.46 -5.99 3.86
N LEU A 33 10.08 -6.02 2.66
CA LEU A 33 11.09 -5.02 2.26
C LEU A 33 10.48 -3.83 1.50
N MET A 34 9.58 -4.13 0.57
CA MET A 34 8.92 -3.15 -0.29
C MET A 34 7.44 -3.53 -0.44
N ALA A 35 6.56 -2.60 -0.09
CA ALA A 35 5.12 -2.80 -0.20
C ALA A 35 4.70 -3.19 -1.63
N SER A 36 3.88 -4.24 -1.75
CA SER A 36 3.35 -4.83 -2.99
C SER A 36 4.40 -5.37 -4.00
N ASN A 37 5.70 -5.14 -3.78
CA ASN A 37 6.78 -5.44 -4.73
C ASN A 37 7.84 -6.41 -4.18
N TYR A 38 7.71 -6.82 -2.93
CA TYR A 38 8.61 -7.79 -2.30
C TYR A 38 8.18 -9.22 -2.63
N VAL A 39 8.85 -9.83 -3.62
CA VAL A 39 8.64 -11.23 -3.98
C VAL A 39 9.12 -12.13 -2.85
N ASN A 40 8.20 -12.87 -2.22
CA ASN A 40 8.48 -13.74 -1.09
C ASN A 40 7.62 -15.01 -1.12
N ALA A 41 8.09 -16.05 -0.42
CA ALA A 41 7.47 -17.37 -0.43
C ALA A 41 6.03 -17.33 0.12
N THR A 42 5.79 -16.70 1.26
CA THR A 42 4.47 -16.68 1.94
C THR A 42 3.38 -16.01 1.10
N ALA A 43 3.70 -14.92 0.41
CA ALA A 43 2.76 -14.28 -0.50
C ALA A 43 2.52 -15.12 -1.77
N ALA A 44 3.54 -15.78 -2.32
CA ALA A 44 3.38 -16.70 -3.45
C ALA A 44 2.53 -17.92 -3.08
N GLN A 45 2.76 -18.48 -1.89
CA GLN A 45 1.97 -19.53 -1.24
C GLN A 45 0.49 -19.14 -1.13
N LEU A 46 0.22 -17.96 -0.55
CA LEU A 46 -1.15 -17.48 -0.39
C LEU A 46 -1.82 -17.21 -1.75
N GLY A 47 -1.11 -16.63 -2.71
CA GLY A 47 -1.61 -16.45 -4.07
C GLY A 47 -2.02 -17.76 -4.73
N TYR A 48 -1.21 -18.80 -4.58
CA TYR A 48 -1.54 -20.15 -5.06
C TYR A 48 -2.81 -20.70 -4.41
N VAL A 49 -2.88 -20.66 -3.08
CA VAL A 49 -4.04 -21.17 -2.32
C VAL A 49 -5.32 -20.45 -2.71
N LEU A 50 -5.31 -19.12 -2.78
CA LEU A 50 -6.48 -18.34 -3.21
C LEU A 50 -6.90 -18.68 -4.65
N SER A 51 -5.93 -18.94 -5.54
CA SER A 51 -6.22 -19.36 -6.91
C SER A 51 -6.79 -20.77 -7.00
N ASP A 52 -6.40 -21.69 -6.12
CA ASP A 52 -6.88 -23.08 -6.12
C ASP A 52 -8.26 -23.19 -5.46
N LEU A 53 -8.48 -22.47 -4.36
CA LEU A 53 -9.76 -22.46 -3.63
C LEU A 53 -10.89 -21.72 -4.35
N ALA A 54 -10.56 -20.71 -5.17
CA ALA A 54 -11.53 -19.97 -5.99
C ALA A 54 -11.22 -20.10 -7.49
N PRO A 55 -11.36 -21.29 -8.12
CA PRO A 55 -11.00 -21.49 -9.52
C PRO A 55 -11.99 -20.80 -10.48
N VAL A 56 -11.57 -20.57 -11.74
CA VAL A 56 -12.41 -19.99 -12.84
C VAL A 56 -12.66 -21.02 -13.93
N GLY A 57 -12.77 -22.30 -13.57
CA GLY A 57 -12.87 -23.39 -14.53
C GLY A 57 -11.67 -23.44 -15.51
N PRO A 58 -11.87 -23.70 -16.82
CA PRO A 58 -10.77 -23.92 -17.78
C PRO A 58 -10.00 -22.65 -18.17
N ALA A 59 -10.38 -21.47 -17.67
CA ALA A 59 -9.79 -20.18 -18.06
C ALA A 59 -8.36 -19.95 -17.51
N GLY A 60 -7.85 -20.85 -16.67
CA GLY A 60 -6.53 -20.75 -16.04
C GLY A 60 -6.56 -20.23 -14.61
N PRO A 61 -5.39 -20.15 -13.93
CA PRO A 61 -5.32 -19.75 -12.52
C PRO A 61 -5.68 -18.28 -12.34
N ARG A 62 -6.25 -17.95 -11.17
CA ARG A 62 -6.48 -16.56 -10.79
C ARG A 62 -5.18 -15.86 -10.38
N VAL A 63 -5.18 -14.54 -10.52
CA VAL A 63 -4.10 -13.64 -10.09
C VAL A 63 -4.60 -12.77 -8.95
N SER A 64 -3.84 -12.68 -7.86
CA SER A 64 -4.24 -12.04 -6.62
C SER A 64 -3.38 -10.84 -6.27
N TYR A 65 -3.99 -9.72 -5.90
CA TYR A 65 -3.29 -8.60 -5.27
C TYR A 65 -3.54 -8.65 -3.76
N LEU A 66 -2.48 -8.71 -2.97
CA LEU A 66 -2.55 -8.73 -1.50
C LEU A 66 -2.48 -7.29 -0.96
N LEU A 67 -3.41 -6.94 -0.09
CA LEU A 67 -3.74 -5.59 0.33
C LEU A 67 -3.89 -5.53 1.86
N SER A 68 -3.94 -4.32 2.43
CA SER A 68 -4.03 -4.13 3.88
C SER A 68 -5.45 -4.23 4.45
N SER A 69 -6.49 -4.22 3.61
CA SER A 69 -7.89 -4.29 4.06
C SER A 69 -8.87 -4.71 2.97
N GLY A 70 -10.06 -5.15 3.40
CA GLY A 70 -11.20 -5.40 2.52
C GLY A 70 -11.64 -4.14 1.75
N LEU A 71 -11.57 -2.96 2.38
CA LEU A 71 -11.87 -1.67 1.74
C LEU A 71 -10.94 -1.37 0.55
N GLU A 72 -9.65 -1.64 0.68
CA GLU A 72 -8.70 -1.49 -0.42
C GLU A 72 -8.97 -2.50 -1.54
N ALA A 73 -9.31 -3.75 -1.18
CA ALA A 73 -9.66 -4.78 -2.16
C ALA A 73 -10.94 -4.43 -2.94
N LEU A 74 -11.97 -3.92 -2.27
CA LEU A 74 -13.19 -3.41 -2.88
C LEU A 74 -12.90 -2.27 -3.87
N SER A 75 -12.08 -1.31 -3.42
CA SER A 75 -11.66 -0.20 -4.24
C SER A 75 -10.90 -0.67 -5.49
N ALA A 76 -10.03 -1.67 -5.35
CA ALA A 76 -9.31 -2.27 -6.47
C ALA A 76 -10.27 -2.93 -7.47
N ALA A 77 -11.29 -3.64 -7.00
CA ALA A 77 -12.29 -4.30 -7.84
C ALA A 77 -13.08 -3.31 -8.71
N ILE A 78 -13.57 -2.22 -8.11
CA ILE A 78 -14.31 -1.17 -8.82
C ILE A 78 -13.42 -0.50 -9.88
N LYS A 79 -12.15 -0.21 -9.53
CA LYS A 79 -11.18 0.33 -10.50
C LYS A 79 -10.92 -0.63 -11.65
N LEU A 80 -10.80 -1.93 -11.38
CA LEU A 80 -10.60 -2.93 -12.43
C LEU A 80 -11.79 -2.95 -13.39
N ALA A 81 -13.02 -2.89 -12.86
CA ALA A 81 -14.23 -2.83 -13.68
C ALA A 81 -14.22 -1.58 -14.58
N ARG A 82 -13.97 -0.40 -14.00
CA ARG A 82 -13.92 0.87 -14.75
C ARG A 82 -12.86 0.87 -15.83
N HIS A 83 -11.65 0.43 -15.49
CA HIS A 83 -10.56 0.31 -16.46
C HIS A 83 -10.92 -0.67 -17.57
N THR A 84 -11.55 -1.80 -17.24
CA THR A 84 -12.01 -2.76 -18.25
C THR A 84 -12.99 -2.11 -19.22
N ALA A 85 -14.00 -1.37 -18.73
CA ALA A 85 -14.94 -0.68 -19.60
C ALA A 85 -14.27 0.38 -20.49
N VAL A 86 -13.38 1.22 -19.93
CA VAL A 86 -12.65 2.24 -20.69
C VAL A 86 -11.80 1.59 -21.79
N ARG A 87 -11.05 0.53 -21.46
CA ARG A 87 -10.17 -0.15 -22.41
C ARG A 87 -10.95 -0.91 -23.49
N ASP A 88 -12.15 -1.38 -23.17
CA ASP A 88 -13.06 -2.00 -24.14
C ASP A 88 -13.85 -0.95 -24.95
N GLY A 89 -13.63 0.35 -24.73
CA GLY A 89 -14.34 1.43 -25.42
C GLY A 89 -15.82 1.54 -25.07
N ARG A 90 -16.24 0.99 -23.91
CA ARG A 90 -17.64 1.03 -23.46
C ARG A 90 -17.91 2.35 -22.75
N ASP A 91 -18.92 3.09 -23.23
CA ASP A 91 -19.42 4.26 -22.54
C ASP A 91 -20.47 3.89 -21.50
N SER A 92 -20.00 3.41 -20.35
CA SER A 92 -20.82 3.03 -19.20
C SER A 92 -20.92 4.14 -18.16
N GLY A 93 -20.32 5.31 -18.41
CA GLY A 93 -20.15 6.36 -17.41
C GLY A 93 -19.39 5.92 -16.15
N GLY A 94 -18.82 4.72 -16.07
CA GLY A 94 -18.17 4.20 -14.86
C GLY A 94 -19.13 3.72 -13.75
N TRP A 95 -20.42 3.54 -14.05
CA TRP A 95 -21.46 3.10 -13.12
C TRP A 95 -21.22 1.68 -12.60
N VAL A 96 -21.27 1.50 -11.28
CA VAL A 96 -21.20 0.19 -10.60
C VAL A 96 -22.41 0.03 -9.68
N LEU A 97 -23.11 -1.10 -9.80
CA LEU A 97 -24.21 -1.47 -8.91
C LEU A 97 -23.64 -2.25 -7.73
N LEU A 98 -23.85 -1.77 -6.51
CA LEU A 98 -23.39 -2.37 -5.26
C LEU A 98 -24.60 -2.93 -4.49
N LEU A 99 -24.74 -4.25 -4.47
CA LEU A 99 -25.66 -4.94 -3.55
C LEU A 99 -24.92 -5.16 -2.22
N ASP A 100 -25.24 -4.36 -1.22
CA ASP A 100 -24.66 -4.41 0.13
C ASP A 100 -25.78 -4.30 1.17
N PRO A 101 -26.29 -5.43 1.70
CA PRO A 101 -27.46 -5.42 2.58
C PRO A 101 -27.32 -4.58 3.84
N ARG A 102 -26.10 -4.35 4.29
CA ARG A 102 -25.79 -3.63 5.53
C ARG A 102 -25.31 -2.20 5.30
N GLY A 103 -25.16 -1.78 4.04
CA GLY A 103 -24.70 -0.44 3.68
C GLY A 103 -23.30 -0.09 4.21
N ARG A 104 -22.44 -1.09 4.49
CA ARG A 104 -21.10 -0.92 5.09
C ARG A 104 -20.22 0.02 4.28
N TYR A 105 -20.37 -0.01 2.96
CA TYR A 105 -19.51 0.75 2.07
C TYR A 105 -20.12 2.08 1.63
N GLN A 106 -21.43 2.28 1.83
CA GLN A 106 -22.14 3.46 1.34
C GLN A 106 -21.58 4.77 1.93
N GLU A 107 -21.37 4.79 3.25
CA GLU A 107 -20.88 5.97 3.98
C GLU A 107 -19.45 6.34 3.55
N PHE A 108 -18.62 5.35 3.23
CA PHE A 108 -17.30 5.60 2.66
C PHE A 108 -17.37 6.17 1.24
N MET A 109 -18.39 5.85 0.44
CA MET A 109 -18.48 6.38 -0.94
C MET A 109 -19.01 7.82 -0.97
N ASP A 110 -20.02 8.11 -0.13
CA ASP A 110 -20.73 9.39 -0.09
C ASP A 110 -20.95 9.88 1.35
N PRO A 111 -19.90 10.41 2.01
CA PRO A 111 -19.90 10.67 3.45
C PRO A 111 -20.88 11.76 3.91
N VAL A 112 -21.25 12.67 3.00
CA VAL A 112 -22.18 13.78 3.25
C VAL A 112 -23.50 13.63 2.48
N ARG A 113 -23.74 12.45 1.88
CA ARG A 113 -24.95 12.14 1.10
C ARG A 113 -25.20 13.18 -0.01
N ALA A 114 -24.13 13.59 -0.69
CA ALA A 114 -24.16 14.59 -1.75
C ALA A 114 -24.90 14.11 -3.01
N GLY A 115 -25.08 12.79 -3.16
CA GLY A 115 -25.68 12.16 -4.34
C GLY A 115 -24.64 11.51 -5.24
N LEU A 116 -25.07 10.60 -6.10
CA LEU A 116 -24.18 9.68 -6.82
C LEU A 116 -23.19 10.36 -7.78
N ASP A 117 -23.49 11.55 -8.30
CA ASP A 117 -22.57 12.32 -9.16
C ASP A 117 -21.60 13.18 -8.34
N GLU A 118 -22.02 13.60 -7.16
CA GLU A 118 -21.30 14.56 -6.31
C GLU A 118 -20.56 13.91 -5.13
N ALA A 119 -20.75 12.60 -4.93
CA ALA A 119 -20.07 11.80 -3.92
C ALA A 119 -18.54 11.83 -4.08
N LEU A 120 -17.81 11.57 -2.99
CA LEU A 120 -16.35 11.42 -3.03
C LEU A 120 -15.92 10.31 -4.00
N ILE A 121 -16.73 9.25 -4.10
CA ILE A 121 -16.59 8.18 -5.08
C ILE A 121 -17.86 8.15 -5.94
N PRO A 122 -17.89 8.87 -7.08
CA PRO A 122 -19.11 8.99 -7.87
C PRO A 122 -19.51 7.65 -8.52
N HIS A 123 -20.77 7.55 -8.93
CA HIS A 123 -21.35 6.47 -9.74
C HIS A 123 -21.24 5.06 -9.13
N VAL A 124 -21.31 4.95 -7.80
CA VAL A 124 -21.49 3.68 -7.08
C VAL A 124 -22.91 3.62 -6.54
N ALA A 125 -23.81 2.97 -7.27
CA ALA A 125 -25.22 2.89 -6.91
C ALA A 125 -25.46 1.77 -5.89
N TRP A 126 -25.76 2.14 -4.65
CA TRP A 126 -26.08 1.18 -3.59
C TRP A 126 -27.51 0.63 -3.71
N ALA A 127 -27.66 -0.67 -3.42
CA ALA A 127 -28.92 -1.35 -3.24
C ALA A 127 -28.86 -2.24 -1.98
N PRO A 128 -29.81 -2.10 -1.03
CA PRO A 128 -29.86 -2.91 0.19
C PRO A 128 -30.43 -4.33 -0.01
N THR A 129 -31.10 -4.60 -1.13
CA THR A 129 -31.74 -5.92 -1.37
C THR A 129 -31.56 -6.35 -2.82
N ALA A 130 -31.57 -7.66 -3.06
CA ALA A 130 -31.49 -8.21 -4.41
C ALA A 130 -32.68 -7.75 -5.28
N ALA A 131 -33.88 -7.65 -4.71
CA ALA A 131 -35.05 -7.10 -5.38
C ALA A 131 -34.84 -5.65 -5.83
N GLU A 132 -34.23 -4.81 -5.01
CA GLU A 132 -33.93 -3.43 -5.38
C GLU A 132 -32.81 -3.35 -6.43
N ALA A 133 -31.76 -4.16 -6.29
CA ALA A 133 -30.69 -4.26 -7.28
C ALA A 133 -31.26 -4.70 -8.65
N ALA A 134 -32.12 -5.71 -8.68
CA ALA A 134 -32.79 -6.18 -9.88
C ALA A 134 -33.70 -5.11 -10.51
N ARG A 135 -34.37 -4.28 -9.71
CA ARG A 135 -35.16 -3.13 -10.22
C ARG A 135 -34.28 -2.00 -10.77
N ARG A 136 -33.13 -1.74 -10.17
CA ARG A 136 -32.19 -0.68 -10.60
C ARG A 136 -31.36 -1.09 -11.82
N PHE A 137 -31.21 -2.38 -12.08
CA PHE A 137 -30.34 -2.88 -13.14
C PHE A 137 -30.76 -2.44 -14.56
N PRO A 138 -32.05 -2.51 -14.97
CA PRO A 138 -32.49 -2.08 -16.30
C PRO A 138 -32.30 -0.57 -16.54
N GLY A 139 -32.05 -0.20 -17.81
CA GLY A 139 -31.99 1.21 -18.22
C GLY A 139 -30.66 1.93 -17.93
N THR A 140 -29.71 1.28 -17.26
CA THR A 140 -28.36 1.81 -17.01
C THR A 140 -27.31 0.91 -17.66
N THR A 141 -26.31 1.52 -18.31
CA THR A 141 -25.16 0.78 -18.85
C THR A 141 -24.14 0.56 -17.74
N TRP A 142 -24.18 -0.62 -17.11
CA TRP A 142 -23.28 -0.93 -16.00
C TRP A 142 -21.86 -1.32 -16.46
N THR A 143 -20.89 -0.82 -15.72
CA THR A 143 -19.48 -1.22 -15.80
C THR A 143 -19.27 -2.56 -15.10
N GLY A 144 -19.84 -2.69 -13.90
CA GLY A 144 -19.74 -3.86 -13.04
C GLY A 144 -20.94 -3.96 -12.09
N VAL A 145 -21.19 -5.17 -11.61
CA VAL A 145 -22.08 -5.44 -10.48
C VAL A 145 -21.25 -6.09 -9.40
N LEU A 146 -21.36 -5.55 -8.19
CA LEU A 146 -20.67 -6.00 -7.01
C LEU A 146 -21.71 -6.48 -6.00
N ILE A 147 -21.58 -7.74 -5.60
CA ILE A 147 -22.44 -8.36 -4.58
C ILE A 147 -21.59 -8.61 -3.34
N VAL A 148 -22.01 -8.05 -2.22
CA VAL A 148 -21.45 -8.35 -0.90
C VAL A 148 -22.21 -9.55 -0.33
N ARG A 149 -21.48 -10.64 -0.10
CA ARG A 149 -21.97 -11.88 0.48
C ARG A 149 -21.64 -11.96 1.96
N GLU A 150 -22.64 -12.34 2.73
CA GLU A 150 -22.59 -12.60 4.17
C GLU A 150 -22.93 -14.07 4.44
N ASP A 151 -22.86 -14.48 5.71
CA ASP A 151 -23.22 -15.85 6.12
C ASP A 151 -24.70 -16.16 5.88
N ASP A 152 -25.57 -15.16 5.97
CA ASP A 152 -27.02 -15.24 5.81
C ASP A 152 -27.52 -14.88 4.40
N THR A 153 -26.62 -14.74 3.42
CA THR A 153 -27.03 -14.42 2.04
C THR A 153 -27.78 -15.60 1.41
N ASP A 154 -29.07 -15.41 1.12
CA ASP A 154 -29.89 -16.40 0.41
C ASP A 154 -29.53 -16.44 -1.08
N LEU A 155 -28.71 -17.42 -1.46
CA LEU A 155 -28.33 -17.66 -2.86
C LEU A 155 -29.49 -18.22 -3.71
N THR A 156 -30.60 -18.59 -3.10
CA THR A 156 -31.80 -19.09 -3.77
C THR A 156 -32.86 -18.02 -4.01
N ASP A 157 -32.62 -16.78 -3.56
CA ASP A 157 -33.51 -15.64 -3.78
C ASP A 157 -33.79 -15.47 -5.30
N PRO A 158 -35.06 -15.58 -5.74
CA PRO A 158 -35.43 -15.42 -7.14
C PRO A 158 -34.98 -14.07 -7.73
N ALA A 159 -35.02 -12.98 -6.95
CA ALA A 159 -34.59 -11.67 -7.42
C ALA A 159 -33.08 -11.60 -7.62
N LEU A 160 -32.31 -12.29 -6.78
CA LEU A 160 -30.89 -12.48 -7.01
C LEU A 160 -30.69 -13.29 -8.30
N GLY A 161 -31.40 -14.41 -8.47
CA GLY A 161 -31.37 -15.22 -9.69
C GLY A 161 -31.63 -14.41 -10.97
N ASP A 162 -32.62 -13.53 -10.95
CA ASP A 162 -32.97 -12.63 -12.06
C ASP A 162 -31.86 -11.61 -12.34
N LEU A 163 -31.30 -11.00 -11.30
CA LEU A 163 -30.15 -10.10 -11.43
C LEU A 163 -28.95 -10.82 -12.05
N LEU A 164 -28.62 -12.03 -11.58
CA LEU A 164 -27.52 -12.83 -12.12
C LEU A 164 -27.75 -13.21 -13.58
N ALA A 165 -28.98 -13.55 -13.94
CA ALA A 165 -29.34 -13.83 -15.33
C ALA A 165 -29.21 -12.58 -16.20
N ALA A 166 -29.57 -11.40 -15.70
CA ALA A 166 -29.38 -10.13 -16.39
C ALA A 166 -27.90 -9.78 -16.57
N CYS A 167 -27.09 -9.95 -15.53
CA CYS A 167 -25.64 -9.78 -15.58
C CYS A 167 -25.00 -10.68 -16.65
N ARG A 168 -25.39 -11.97 -16.72
CA ARG A 168 -24.87 -12.90 -17.73
C ARG A 168 -25.22 -12.52 -19.17
N ARG A 169 -26.36 -11.86 -19.39
CA ARG A 169 -26.76 -11.34 -20.71
C ARG A 169 -26.05 -10.02 -21.05
N ALA A 170 -25.62 -9.25 -20.05
CA ALA A 170 -24.96 -7.98 -20.23
C ALA A 170 -23.51 -8.18 -20.75
N SER A 171 -23.28 -7.80 -22.00
CA SER A 171 -21.95 -7.93 -22.61
C SER A 171 -20.96 -6.92 -22.02
N GLY A 172 -19.76 -7.40 -21.70
CA GLY A 172 -18.63 -6.57 -21.26
C GLY A 172 -18.64 -6.17 -19.77
N LEU A 173 -19.68 -6.53 -19.02
CA LEU A 173 -19.76 -6.30 -17.57
C LEU A 173 -18.70 -7.12 -16.82
N VAL A 174 -18.08 -6.54 -15.79
CA VAL A 174 -17.21 -7.28 -14.88
C VAL A 174 -18.00 -7.67 -13.63
N ALA A 175 -18.16 -8.96 -13.40
CA ALA A 175 -18.87 -9.48 -12.23
C ALA A 175 -17.93 -9.53 -11.01
N LEU A 176 -18.35 -8.92 -9.90
CA LEU A 176 -17.55 -8.79 -8.68
C LEU A 176 -18.30 -9.41 -7.49
N CYS A 177 -17.61 -10.20 -6.68
CA CYS A 177 -18.16 -10.78 -5.46
C CYS A 177 -17.24 -10.45 -4.28
N ALA A 178 -17.73 -9.68 -3.31
CA ALA A 178 -17.06 -9.45 -2.04
C ALA A 178 -17.63 -10.40 -0.99
N THR A 179 -16.77 -11.04 -0.20
CA THR A 179 -17.20 -11.95 0.85
C THR A 179 -16.84 -11.40 2.22
N GLU A 180 -17.88 -11.20 3.04
CA GLU A 180 -17.83 -10.96 4.48
C GLU A 180 -18.17 -12.23 5.27
N THR A 181 -18.40 -13.35 4.59
CA THR A 181 -18.64 -14.68 5.16
C THR A 181 -17.46 -15.09 6.06
N GLU A 182 -17.76 -15.63 7.23
CA GLU A 182 -16.75 -16.04 8.20
C GLU A 182 -16.03 -17.33 7.80
N LEU A 183 -14.74 -17.44 8.13
CA LEU A 183 -14.01 -18.71 8.06
C LEU A 183 -14.39 -19.58 9.27
N THR A 184 -15.42 -20.41 9.13
CA THR A 184 -15.86 -21.32 10.21
C THR A 184 -15.07 -22.62 10.25
N GLY A 185 -14.65 -23.03 11.46
CA GLY A 185 -13.77 -24.18 11.71
C GLY A 185 -14.44 -25.55 11.84
N THR A 186 -15.70 -25.71 11.43
CA THR A 186 -16.45 -26.98 11.56
C THR A 186 -17.08 -27.38 10.22
N GLU A 187 -16.65 -28.53 9.69
CA GLU A 187 -17.19 -29.29 8.55
C GLU A 187 -17.56 -28.50 7.27
N LEU A 188 -16.74 -28.58 6.21
CA LEU A 188 -16.99 -28.13 4.82
C LEU A 188 -17.40 -26.66 4.58
N THR A 189 -17.72 -25.90 5.62
CA THR A 189 -18.18 -24.51 5.60
C THR A 189 -17.08 -23.52 5.24
N GLY A 190 -15.80 -23.84 5.47
CA GLY A 190 -14.66 -23.03 4.99
C GLY A 190 -14.62 -22.84 3.47
N THR A 191 -15.30 -23.71 2.70
CA THR A 191 -15.46 -23.53 1.25
C THR A 191 -16.53 -22.50 0.87
N ALA A 192 -17.46 -22.19 1.78
CA ALA A 192 -18.54 -21.23 1.51
C ALA A 192 -17.97 -19.83 1.22
N VAL A 193 -16.94 -19.40 1.94
CA VAL A 193 -16.22 -18.13 1.68
C VAL A 193 -15.75 -18.03 0.23
N PHE A 194 -15.36 -19.16 -0.37
CA PHE A 194 -14.88 -19.22 -1.76
C PHE A 194 -15.96 -19.52 -2.80
N ALA A 195 -17.20 -19.78 -2.37
CA ALA A 195 -18.29 -20.05 -3.30
C ALA A 195 -18.49 -18.87 -4.26
N ASN A 196 -18.72 -19.17 -5.54
CA ASN A 196 -18.76 -18.19 -6.61
C ASN A 196 -20.11 -18.24 -7.36
N PRO A 197 -21.22 -17.80 -6.72
CA PRO A 197 -22.57 -18.01 -7.25
C PRO A 197 -22.86 -17.23 -8.54
N ILE A 198 -22.07 -16.20 -8.83
CA ILE A 198 -22.29 -15.30 -9.98
C ILE A 198 -21.33 -15.55 -11.13
N ASP A 199 -20.48 -16.57 -11.01
CA ASP A 199 -19.31 -16.77 -11.87
C ASP A 199 -18.45 -15.49 -11.97
N ALA A 200 -18.15 -14.91 -10.81
CA ALA A 200 -17.47 -13.63 -10.69
C ALA A 200 -16.09 -13.66 -11.35
N ASP A 201 -15.85 -12.67 -12.21
CA ASP A 201 -14.55 -12.33 -12.73
C ASP A 201 -13.55 -11.97 -11.63
N VAL A 202 -14.06 -11.45 -10.51
CA VAL A 202 -13.26 -10.93 -9.40
C VAL A 202 -13.88 -11.34 -8.07
N MET A 203 -13.05 -11.91 -7.20
CA MET A 203 -13.37 -12.17 -5.81
C MET A 203 -12.64 -11.15 -4.93
N VAL A 204 -13.34 -10.55 -3.99
CA VAL A 204 -12.83 -9.59 -3.01
C VAL A 204 -12.92 -10.22 -1.63
N PHE A 205 -11.78 -10.32 -0.96
CA PHE A 205 -11.66 -10.85 0.39
C PHE A 205 -11.13 -9.75 1.32
N GLY A 206 -11.60 -9.74 2.57
CA GLY A 206 -11.18 -8.78 3.58
C GLY A 206 -10.60 -9.44 4.82
N GLU A 207 -10.85 -8.81 5.95
CA GLU A 207 -10.36 -9.18 7.27
C GLU A 207 -10.90 -10.55 7.72
N ASN A 208 -12.03 -11.00 7.18
CA ASN A 208 -12.59 -12.33 7.41
C ASN A 208 -11.61 -13.48 7.09
N LEU A 209 -10.75 -13.32 6.07
CA LEU A 209 -9.72 -14.33 5.77
C LEU A 209 -8.63 -14.45 6.84
N ALA A 210 -8.46 -13.41 7.65
CA ALA A 210 -7.56 -13.39 8.79
C ALA A 210 -8.31 -13.68 10.11
N ASP A 211 -9.51 -14.27 10.04
CA ASP A 211 -10.42 -14.48 11.16
C ASP A 211 -10.70 -13.17 11.93
N ARG A 212 -10.66 -12.05 11.20
CA ARG A 212 -10.79 -10.69 11.73
C ARG A 212 -9.75 -10.31 12.79
N GLN A 213 -8.66 -11.05 12.97
CA GLN A 213 -7.70 -10.77 14.05
C GLN A 213 -6.63 -9.75 13.65
N VAL A 214 -6.41 -9.55 12.34
CA VAL A 214 -5.41 -8.62 11.81
C VAL A 214 -5.87 -7.99 10.50
N PRO A 215 -5.37 -6.77 10.15
CA PRO A 215 -5.70 -6.14 8.87
C PRO A 215 -5.21 -6.94 7.67
N PHE A 216 -6.12 -7.23 6.75
CA PHE A 216 -5.83 -7.99 5.54
C PHE A 216 -6.90 -7.74 4.46
N GLY A 217 -6.49 -7.78 3.20
CA GLY A 217 -7.41 -7.90 2.08
C GLY A 217 -6.75 -8.57 0.87
N ALA A 218 -7.57 -9.12 -0.02
CA ALA A 218 -7.10 -9.68 -1.27
C ALA A 218 -8.10 -9.46 -2.40
N LEU A 219 -7.59 -9.10 -3.58
CA LEU A 219 -8.34 -9.03 -4.83
C LEU A 219 -7.90 -10.17 -5.75
N THR A 220 -8.76 -11.14 -5.99
CA THR A 220 -8.44 -12.35 -6.75
C THR A 220 -9.19 -12.36 -8.08
N MET A 221 -8.47 -12.24 -9.20
CA MET A 221 -9.01 -11.94 -10.53
C MET A 221 -8.86 -13.11 -11.49
N SER A 222 -9.87 -13.33 -12.34
CA SER A 222 -9.76 -14.21 -13.50
C SER A 222 -8.68 -13.68 -14.48
N PRO A 223 -8.06 -14.56 -15.30
CA PRO A 223 -7.16 -14.11 -16.37
C PRO A 223 -7.80 -13.09 -17.33
N ARG A 224 -9.10 -13.24 -17.59
CA ARG A 224 -9.89 -12.31 -18.39
C ARG A 224 -9.96 -10.92 -17.74
N ALA A 225 -10.27 -10.85 -16.44
CA ALA A 225 -10.36 -9.59 -15.72
C ALA A 225 -8.99 -8.92 -15.57
N HIS A 226 -7.97 -9.69 -15.18
CA HIS A 226 -6.61 -9.20 -15.00
C HIS A 226 -5.93 -8.72 -16.29
N ARG A 227 -6.46 -9.05 -17.48
CA ARG A 227 -5.87 -8.68 -18.79
C ARG A 227 -5.55 -7.18 -18.91
N VAL A 228 -6.35 -6.33 -18.26
CA VAL A 228 -6.16 -4.88 -18.33
C VAL A 228 -4.98 -4.40 -17.51
N TRP A 229 -4.65 -5.08 -16.40
CA TRP A 229 -3.51 -4.81 -15.54
C TRP A 229 -2.25 -5.61 -15.89
N ARG A 230 -2.34 -6.52 -16.87
CA ARG A 230 -1.21 -7.33 -17.35
C ARG A 230 -0.29 -6.56 -18.31
N ASN A 231 0.25 -5.44 -17.85
CA ASN A 231 1.32 -4.70 -18.53
C ASN A 231 2.19 -3.93 -17.51
N HIS A 232 3.30 -3.35 -17.97
CA HIS A 232 4.32 -2.75 -17.10
C HIS A 232 3.91 -1.45 -16.39
N VAL A 233 2.79 -0.82 -16.79
CA VAL A 233 2.25 0.37 -16.11
C VAL A 233 1.13 -0.04 -15.17
N ASP A 234 0.12 -0.73 -15.70
CA ASP A 234 -1.11 -1.04 -14.97
C ASP A 234 -0.95 -2.17 -13.96
N CYS A 235 0.17 -2.89 -13.96
CA CYS A 235 0.49 -3.82 -12.88
C CYS A 235 0.71 -3.11 -11.53
N PHE A 236 0.77 -1.77 -11.54
CA PHE A 236 0.78 -0.90 -10.36
C PHE A 236 -0.51 -0.10 -10.20
N ALA A 237 -1.56 -0.40 -10.98
CA ALA A 237 -2.86 0.29 -10.93
C ALA A 237 -3.48 0.25 -9.52
N HIS A 238 -3.17 -0.78 -8.75
CA HIS A 238 -3.45 -0.83 -7.33
C HIS A 238 -2.25 -1.42 -6.58
N THR A 239 -1.83 -0.73 -5.52
CA THR A 239 -0.80 -1.17 -4.57
C THR A 239 -1.22 -0.67 -3.20
N SER A 240 -0.90 -1.40 -2.14
CA SER A 240 -1.27 -1.05 -0.78
C SER A 240 -0.03 -0.74 0.06
N THR A 241 -0.18 0.07 1.12
CA THR A 241 0.94 0.52 1.97
C THR A 241 1.68 -0.66 2.61
N TYR A 242 0.94 -1.71 2.98
CA TYR A 242 1.49 -2.94 3.58
C TYR A 242 1.13 -4.17 2.75
N GLY A 243 0.79 -4.00 1.47
CA GLY A 243 0.38 -5.11 0.60
C GLY A 243 1.48 -6.17 0.52
N GLY A 244 1.12 -7.43 0.79
CA GLY A 244 2.08 -8.54 0.84
C GLY A 244 2.90 -8.63 2.13
N ASN A 245 2.44 -8.01 3.24
CA ASN A 245 3.01 -8.23 4.57
C ASN A 245 3.00 -9.73 4.91
N VAL A 246 4.20 -10.29 5.11
CA VAL A 246 4.46 -11.72 5.30
C VAL A 246 3.82 -12.23 6.58
N LEU A 247 3.85 -11.46 7.66
CA LEU A 247 3.22 -11.83 8.92
C LEU A 247 1.70 -11.98 8.76
N CYS A 248 1.05 -11.01 8.12
CA CYS A 248 -0.40 -11.06 7.89
C CYS A 248 -0.77 -12.22 6.96
N ALA A 249 -0.01 -12.44 5.88
CA ALA A 249 -0.21 -13.56 4.98
C ALA A 249 -0.03 -14.92 5.67
N ALA A 250 0.93 -15.04 6.59
CA ALA A 250 1.13 -16.25 7.40
C ALA A 250 -0.05 -16.51 8.34
N ILE A 251 -0.62 -15.46 8.94
CA ILE A 251 -1.82 -15.57 9.79
C ILE A 251 -3.03 -16.03 8.97
N VAL A 252 -3.18 -15.53 7.73
CA VAL A 252 -4.24 -16.00 6.81
C VAL A 252 -4.04 -17.46 6.44
N LEU A 253 -2.82 -17.89 6.08
CA LEU A 253 -2.54 -19.29 5.79
C LEU A 253 -2.85 -20.20 6.99
N ASP A 254 -2.52 -19.77 8.21
CA ASP A 254 -2.88 -20.50 9.43
C ASP A 254 -4.40 -20.52 9.67
N ALA A 255 -5.11 -19.44 9.38
CA ALA A 255 -6.57 -19.41 9.45
C ALA A 255 -7.23 -20.40 8.47
N LEU A 256 -6.73 -20.44 7.22
CA LEU A 256 -7.19 -21.39 6.20
C LEU A 256 -6.89 -22.84 6.57
N GLU A 257 -5.71 -23.10 7.16
CA GLU A 257 -5.36 -24.41 7.70
C GLU A 257 -6.37 -24.86 8.77
N ARG A 258 -6.67 -23.99 9.74
CA ARG A 258 -7.61 -24.28 10.83
C ARG A 258 -9.04 -24.50 10.34
N ALA A 259 -9.44 -23.78 9.30
CA ALA A 259 -10.74 -23.94 8.66
C ALA A 259 -10.84 -25.23 7.80
N GLY A 260 -9.77 -26.02 7.71
CA GLY A 260 -9.72 -27.25 6.92
C GLY A 260 -9.69 -27.01 5.42
N CYS A 261 -9.32 -25.80 4.97
CA CYS A 261 -9.27 -25.46 3.55
C CYS A 261 -8.04 -26.07 2.85
N LEU A 262 -6.97 -26.37 3.59
CA LEU A 262 -5.70 -26.84 3.02
C LEU A 262 -5.63 -28.38 3.01
N THR A 263 -5.36 -28.92 1.82
CA THR A 263 -5.18 -30.36 1.58
C THR A 263 -3.70 -30.74 1.58
N ASP A 264 -3.37 -32.04 1.56
CA ASP A 264 -1.97 -32.48 1.51
C ASP A 264 -1.26 -32.06 0.21
N ARG A 265 -2.01 -31.96 -0.89
CA ARG A 265 -1.51 -31.37 -2.14
C ARG A 265 -1.09 -29.92 -1.92
N HIS A 266 -1.92 -29.13 -1.23
CA HIS A 266 -1.56 -27.76 -0.90
C HIS A 266 -0.25 -27.73 -0.11
N ARG A 267 -0.16 -28.48 0.99
CA ARG A 267 1.05 -28.53 1.84
C ARG A 267 2.32 -28.85 1.05
N ALA A 268 2.27 -29.83 0.14
CA ALA A 268 3.41 -30.18 -0.69
C ALA A 268 3.87 -29.03 -1.61
N VAL A 269 2.92 -28.32 -2.23
CA VAL A 269 3.24 -27.13 -3.06
C VAL A 269 3.78 -25.99 -2.22
N LEU A 270 3.19 -25.73 -1.04
CA LEU A 270 3.66 -24.67 -0.15
C LEU A 270 5.11 -24.92 0.30
N ALA A 271 5.46 -26.16 0.64
CA ALA A 271 6.82 -26.56 0.99
C ALA A 271 7.80 -26.37 -0.19
N ALA A 272 7.39 -26.71 -1.41
CA ALA A 272 8.22 -26.50 -2.60
C ALA A 272 8.47 -25.01 -2.89
N ILE A 273 7.45 -24.16 -2.68
CA ILE A 273 7.59 -22.70 -2.82
C ILE A 273 8.62 -22.16 -1.80
N ASP A 274 8.54 -22.60 -0.53
CA ASP A 274 9.43 -22.13 0.54
C ASP A 274 10.90 -22.57 0.35
N ALA A 275 11.10 -23.76 -0.21
CA ALA A 275 12.42 -24.34 -0.36
C ALA A 275 13.27 -23.70 -1.48
N ASP A 276 12.65 -23.24 -2.57
CA ASP A 276 13.35 -22.78 -3.77
C ASP A 276 12.90 -21.35 -4.20
N PRO A 277 13.81 -20.35 -4.15
CA PRO A 277 13.54 -19.00 -4.63
C PRO A 277 13.08 -18.92 -6.09
N ALA A 278 13.54 -19.83 -6.96
CA ALA A 278 13.11 -19.87 -8.36
C ALA A 278 11.65 -20.31 -8.47
N VAL A 279 11.23 -21.30 -7.68
CA VAL A 279 9.83 -21.74 -7.57
C VAL A 279 8.97 -20.63 -6.97
N THR A 280 9.45 -19.94 -5.93
CA THR A 280 8.78 -18.75 -5.38
C THR A 280 8.50 -17.70 -6.45
N VAL A 281 9.51 -17.33 -7.26
CA VAL A 281 9.34 -16.31 -8.32
C VAL A 281 8.37 -16.78 -9.40
N ASP A 282 8.37 -18.07 -9.75
CA ASP A 282 7.44 -18.65 -10.72
C ASP A 282 5.99 -18.61 -10.21
N TYR A 283 5.72 -19.10 -9.00
CA TYR A 283 4.40 -19.07 -8.39
C TYR A 283 3.91 -17.63 -8.15
N TRP A 284 4.79 -16.72 -7.73
CA TRP A 284 4.46 -15.29 -7.66
C TRP A 284 4.03 -14.75 -9.03
N GLY A 285 4.77 -15.10 -10.09
CA GLY A 285 4.46 -14.65 -11.45
C GLY A 285 3.12 -15.19 -11.97
N ARG A 286 2.74 -16.41 -11.57
CA ARG A 286 1.48 -17.06 -11.95
C ARG A 286 0.28 -16.54 -11.16
N HIS A 287 0.46 -16.28 -9.86
CA HIS A 287 -0.65 -16.09 -8.94
C HIS A 287 -0.72 -14.72 -8.26
N ILE A 288 0.31 -13.87 -8.38
CA ILE A 288 0.33 -12.53 -7.75
C ILE A 288 0.54 -11.43 -8.78
N ASN A 289 1.71 -11.36 -9.40
CA ASN A 289 2.00 -10.31 -10.38
C ASN A 289 3.10 -10.74 -11.37
N PRO A 290 2.73 -11.07 -12.63
CA PRO A 290 3.67 -11.54 -13.63
C PRO A 290 4.70 -10.48 -14.04
N ASN A 291 4.31 -9.20 -14.05
CA ASN A 291 5.21 -8.11 -14.46
C ASN A 291 6.27 -7.86 -13.38
N ILE A 292 5.91 -7.92 -12.10
CA ILE A 292 6.87 -7.83 -10.99
C ILE A 292 7.80 -9.03 -10.97
N ALA A 293 7.31 -10.25 -11.20
CA ALA A 293 8.18 -11.43 -11.32
C ALA A 293 9.20 -11.27 -12.47
N ALA A 294 8.76 -10.75 -13.62
CA ALA A 294 9.64 -10.48 -14.74
C ALA A 294 10.71 -9.41 -14.40
N MET A 295 10.29 -8.29 -13.79
CA MET A 295 11.20 -7.23 -13.34
C MET A 295 12.20 -7.73 -12.29
N ALA A 296 11.75 -8.57 -11.36
CA ALA A 296 12.59 -9.14 -10.32
C ALA A 296 13.71 -10.00 -10.91
N LYS A 297 13.40 -10.83 -11.92
CA LYS A 297 14.40 -11.60 -12.67
C LYS A 297 15.44 -10.73 -13.38
N VAL A 298 15.07 -9.52 -13.85
CA VAL A 298 16.00 -8.61 -14.54
C VAL A 298 16.90 -7.86 -13.55
N PHE A 299 16.30 -7.21 -12.55
CA PHE A 299 16.94 -6.20 -11.71
C PHE A 299 17.23 -6.66 -10.27
N ASN A 300 17.17 -7.98 -10.02
CA ASN A 300 17.48 -8.56 -8.71
C ASN A 300 16.58 -8.02 -7.58
N LEU A 301 15.29 -7.78 -7.89
CA LEU A 301 14.31 -7.32 -6.90
C LEU A 301 13.77 -8.46 -6.03
N ASN A 302 14.10 -9.72 -6.37
CA ASN A 302 13.78 -10.94 -5.60
C ASN A 302 14.94 -11.34 -4.68
N VAL A 303 15.37 -10.43 -3.81
CA VAL A 303 16.41 -10.74 -2.83
C VAL A 303 15.89 -11.84 -1.89
N ASP A 304 16.59 -12.98 -1.84
CA ASP A 304 16.25 -14.11 -0.96
C ASP A 304 16.63 -13.76 0.49
N VAL A 305 15.73 -13.07 1.18
CA VAL A 305 15.91 -12.68 2.59
C VAL A 305 15.55 -13.85 3.48
N ARG A 306 16.51 -14.31 4.29
CA ARG A 306 16.30 -15.40 5.26
C ARG A 306 16.02 -14.91 6.65
N ARG A 307 16.71 -13.85 7.08
CA ARG A 307 16.54 -13.25 8.41
C ARG A 307 16.66 -11.74 8.33
N ALA A 308 15.89 -11.00 9.11
CA ALA A 308 15.96 -9.55 9.18
C ALA A 308 15.85 -9.08 10.64
N SER A 309 16.72 -8.16 11.06
CA SER A 309 16.75 -7.64 12.43
C SER A 309 17.29 -6.21 12.42
N GLY A 310 16.63 -5.29 13.14
CA GLY A 310 17.05 -3.89 13.18
C GLY A 310 17.05 -3.28 11.78
N GLY A 311 18.14 -2.61 11.41
CA GLY A 311 18.33 -2.01 10.10
C GLY A 311 18.90 -2.95 9.01
N ARG A 312 18.96 -4.26 9.26
CA ARG A 312 19.72 -5.20 8.41
C ARG A 312 18.95 -6.48 8.09
N PHE A 313 19.38 -7.16 7.04
CA PHE A 313 18.94 -8.51 6.74
C PHE A 313 20.06 -9.39 6.19
N THR A 314 19.90 -10.70 6.35
CA THR A 314 20.79 -11.73 5.84
C THR A 314 20.12 -12.44 4.67
N THR A 315 20.86 -12.57 3.57
CA THR A 315 20.40 -13.27 2.36
C THR A 315 20.68 -14.77 2.41
N GLY A 316 20.05 -15.55 1.53
CA GLY A 316 20.27 -17.00 1.41
C GLY A 316 21.71 -17.41 1.09
N ASP A 317 22.49 -16.52 0.47
CA ASP A 317 23.93 -16.70 0.22
C ASP A 317 24.83 -16.18 1.38
N GLY A 318 24.23 -15.83 2.52
CA GLY A 318 24.94 -15.45 3.74
C GLY A 318 25.42 -14.00 3.83
N ARG A 319 25.06 -13.12 2.87
CA ARG A 319 25.48 -11.71 2.93
C ARG A 319 24.70 -10.93 3.97
N ASP A 320 25.41 -10.12 4.75
CA ASP A 320 24.85 -9.11 5.65
C ASP A 320 24.58 -7.80 4.87
N VAL A 321 23.31 -7.44 4.77
CA VAL A 321 22.84 -6.32 3.95
C VAL A 321 22.22 -5.24 4.83
N ILE A 322 22.61 -3.99 4.61
CA ILE A 322 21.94 -2.83 5.21
C ILE A 322 20.68 -2.50 4.40
N ASP A 323 19.54 -2.44 5.08
CA ASP A 323 18.24 -2.15 4.48
C ASP A 323 17.98 -0.65 4.42
N CYS A 324 18.03 -0.08 3.21
CA CYS A 324 17.58 1.29 2.96
C CYS A 324 16.20 1.34 2.29
N ALA A 325 15.54 0.20 2.07
CA ALA A 325 14.14 0.16 1.66
C ALA A 325 13.21 0.49 2.84
N GLY A 326 13.50 -0.12 4.00
CA GLY A 326 12.82 0.09 5.28
C GLY A 326 11.30 0.04 5.19
N GLY A 327 10.76 -0.99 4.54
CA GLY A 327 9.31 -1.14 4.34
C GLY A 327 8.69 0.05 3.61
N PHE A 328 9.44 0.66 2.70
CA PHE A 328 9.10 1.90 1.97
C PHE A 328 8.82 3.11 2.89
N GLY A 329 9.44 3.13 4.08
CA GLY A 329 9.31 4.19 5.10
C GLY A 329 8.59 3.74 6.37
N SER A 330 8.02 2.53 6.39
CA SER A 330 7.29 1.95 7.54
C SER A 330 8.16 1.63 8.76
N ASN A 331 9.48 1.68 8.58
CA ASN A 331 10.44 1.25 9.57
C ASN A 331 10.75 2.35 10.59
N LEU A 332 10.16 2.24 11.79
CA LEU A 332 10.51 3.08 12.96
C LEU A 332 11.73 2.48 13.69
N ARG A 333 11.62 1.29 14.31
CA ARG A 333 12.70 0.71 15.13
C ARG A 333 13.54 -0.38 14.46
N GLY A 334 13.04 -0.99 13.39
CA GLY A 334 13.73 -2.03 12.64
C GLY A 334 12.87 -3.25 12.35
N HIS A 335 13.45 -4.22 11.64
CA HIS A 335 12.89 -5.56 11.54
C HIS A 335 12.95 -6.26 12.90
N ASN A 336 11.87 -6.96 13.27
CA ASN A 336 11.78 -7.82 14.45
C ASN A 336 12.38 -7.21 15.74
N PRO A 337 11.74 -6.16 16.30
CA PRO A 337 12.19 -5.59 17.57
C PRO A 337 12.23 -6.66 18.66
N PRO A 338 13.35 -6.79 19.42
CA PRO A 338 13.55 -7.88 20.36
C PRO A 338 12.63 -7.82 21.58
N ASP A 339 12.14 -6.63 21.90
CA ASP A 339 11.24 -6.33 23.01
C ASP A 339 9.75 -6.51 22.65
N LEU A 340 9.41 -6.69 21.36
CA LEU A 340 8.02 -6.88 20.92
C LEU A 340 7.34 -8.03 21.66
N VAL A 341 8.03 -9.15 21.83
CA VAL A 341 7.43 -10.33 22.47
C VAL A 341 7.25 -10.13 23.98
N PRO A 342 8.30 -9.87 24.78
CA PRO A 342 8.16 -9.77 26.24
C PRO A 342 7.36 -8.53 26.69
N GLU A 343 7.40 -7.42 25.95
CA GLU A 343 6.75 -6.18 26.38
C GLU A 343 5.34 -6.00 25.82
N VAL A 344 5.06 -6.54 24.63
CA VAL A 344 3.75 -6.36 23.98
C VAL A 344 2.95 -7.65 23.96
N LEU A 345 3.48 -8.71 23.34
CA LEU A 345 2.68 -9.92 23.07
C LEU A 345 2.37 -10.72 24.34
N ASP A 346 3.36 -10.91 25.21
CA ASP A 346 3.21 -11.66 26.46
C ASP A 346 2.36 -10.89 27.50
N ARG A 347 2.21 -9.57 27.32
CA ARG A 347 1.47 -8.65 28.20
C ARG A 347 0.16 -8.13 27.62
N HIS A 348 -0.21 -8.53 26.41
CA HIS A 348 -1.40 -8.00 25.74
C HIS A 348 -2.67 -8.45 26.45
N ASP A 349 -3.43 -7.49 26.99
CA ASP A 349 -4.76 -7.73 27.53
C ASP A 349 -5.83 -7.34 26.50
N PRO A 350 -6.58 -8.31 25.93
CA PRO A 350 -7.63 -8.00 24.97
C PRO A 350 -8.76 -7.13 25.53
N GLY A 351 -8.91 -7.04 26.86
CA GLY A 351 -9.89 -6.18 27.53
C GLY A 351 -9.43 -4.73 27.76
N HIS A 352 -8.14 -4.44 27.61
CA HIS A 352 -7.60 -3.08 27.76
C HIS A 352 -7.75 -2.28 26.47
N ASP A 353 -8.15 -1.00 26.58
CA ASP A 353 -8.34 -0.12 25.42
C ASP A 353 -7.03 0.57 25.01
N TYR A 354 -6.15 -0.18 24.35
CA TYR A 354 -4.88 0.37 23.84
C TYR A 354 -5.08 1.42 22.74
N ALA A 355 -6.25 1.44 22.08
CA ALA A 355 -6.54 2.46 21.07
C ALA A 355 -6.78 3.83 21.72
N ALA A 356 -7.42 3.89 22.90
CA ALA A 356 -7.55 5.12 23.67
C ALA A 356 -6.19 5.61 24.20
N ASP A 357 -5.34 4.69 24.69
CA ASP A 357 -3.98 5.04 25.11
C ASP A 357 -3.14 5.60 23.95
N LEU A 358 -3.27 4.99 22.77
CA LEU A 358 -2.59 5.45 21.57
C LEU A 358 -3.10 6.83 21.14
N GLU A 359 -4.40 7.11 21.22
CA GLU A 359 -4.94 8.46 20.97
C GLU A 359 -4.30 9.49 21.92
N GLY A 360 -4.18 9.17 23.21
CA GLY A 360 -3.50 10.04 24.18
C GLY A 360 -2.04 10.33 23.81
N VAL A 361 -1.26 9.29 23.47
CA VAL A 361 0.14 9.47 23.04
C VAL A 361 0.24 10.25 21.73
N LEU A 362 -0.65 10.00 20.78
CA LEU A 362 -0.69 10.77 19.54
C LEU A 362 -1.05 12.23 19.81
N ALA A 363 -1.99 12.52 20.72
CA ALA A 363 -2.33 13.89 21.11
C ALA A 363 -1.13 14.62 21.73
N GLU A 364 -0.36 13.96 22.58
CA GLU A 364 0.88 14.53 23.14
C GLU A 364 1.93 14.82 22.06
N LEU A 365 2.14 13.89 21.13
CA LEU A 365 3.15 14.01 20.07
C LEU A 365 2.79 15.02 18.98
N THR A 366 1.49 15.19 18.72
CA THR A 366 0.98 15.96 17.56
C THR A 366 0.35 17.29 17.96
N GLY A 367 -0.08 17.45 19.20
CA GLY A 367 -0.92 18.57 19.63
C GLY A 367 -2.37 18.51 19.13
N LEU A 368 -2.79 17.40 18.49
CA LEU A 368 -4.13 17.21 17.94
C LEU A 368 -4.89 16.17 18.79
N PRO A 369 -6.01 16.56 19.44
CA PRO A 369 -6.59 15.78 20.53
C PRO A 369 -7.36 14.52 20.10
N HIS A 370 -7.76 14.40 18.84
CA HIS A 370 -8.63 13.31 18.38
C HIS A 370 -7.94 12.46 17.33
N ALA A 371 -7.92 11.14 17.52
CA ALA A 371 -7.38 10.17 16.59
C ALA A 371 -8.47 9.25 16.03
N PHE A 372 -8.38 8.98 14.73
CA PHE A 372 -9.24 8.06 14.00
C PHE A 372 -8.37 6.92 13.48
N PRO A 373 -8.68 5.66 13.81
CA PRO A 373 -7.87 4.52 13.41
C PRO A 373 -8.00 4.24 11.91
N SER A 374 -6.92 3.77 11.32
CA SER A 374 -6.88 3.30 9.95
C SER A 374 -5.85 2.17 9.81
N VAL A 375 -5.80 1.58 8.63
CA VAL A 375 -4.98 0.37 8.35
C VAL A 375 -3.93 0.62 7.28
N SER A 376 -4.05 1.73 6.54
CA SER A 376 -3.07 2.17 5.54
C SER A 376 -3.19 3.67 5.29
N GLY A 377 -2.15 4.27 4.73
CA GLY A 377 -2.18 5.71 4.40
C GLY A 377 -3.28 6.07 3.39
N ALA A 378 -3.58 5.17 2.45
CA ALA A 378 -4.63 5.40 1.45
C ALA A 378 -6.04 5.44 2.08
N VAL A 379 -6.28 4.63 3.10
CA VAL A 379 -7.53 4.66 3.87
C VAL A 379 -7.52 5.85 4.83
N ALA A 380 -6.40 6.18 5.47
CA ALA A 380 -6.29 7.36 6.32
C ALA A 380 -6.62 8.65 5.55
N ASN A 381 -6.09 8.81 4.34
CA ASN A 381 -6.40 9.97 3.49
C ASN A 381 -7.88 10.05 3.08
N HIS A 382 -8.54 8.90 2.94
CA HIS A 382 -9.97 8.87 2.69
C HIS A 382 -10.75 9.33 3.94
N VAL A 383 -10.39 8.84 5.13
CA VAL A 383 -10.96 9.26 6.41
C VAL A 383 -10.74 10.76 6.63
N ALA A 384 -9.54 11.27 6.35
CA ALA A 384 -9.19 12.68 6.48
C ALA A 384 -10.09 13.59 5.62
N VAL A 385 -10.29 13.25 4.34
CA VAL A 385 -11.18 14.04 3.48
C VAL A 385 -12.65 13.89 3.88
N SER A 386 -13.06 12.71 4.36
CA SER A 386 -14.43 12.51 4.86
C SER A 386 -14.71 13.39 6.09
N LEU A 387 -13.76 13.47 7.03
CA LEU A 387 -13.84 14.37 8.18
C LEU A 387 -13.87 15.84 7.77
N ALA A 388 -13.08 16.23 6.77
CA ALA A 388 -13.10 17.58 6.24
C ALA A 388 -14.47 17.92 5.60
N ALA A 389 -15.04 16.99 4.83
CA ALA A 389 -16.36 17.16 4.21
C ALA A 389 -17.47 17.25 5.26
N LEU A 390 -17.41 16.44 6.32
CA LEU A 390 -18.33 16.50 7.45
C LEU A 390 -18.18 17.80 8.27
N ALA A 391 -16.95 18.30 8.44
CA ALA A 391 -16.71 19.55 9.16
C ALA A 391 -17.07 20.81 8.34
N ARG A 392 -17.11 20.71 7.01
CA ARG A 392 -17.44 21.82 6.10
C ARG A 392 -18.46 21.39 5.03
N PRO A 393 -19.67 20.93 5.40
CA PRO A 393 -20.60 20.31 4.44
C PRO A 393 -21.17 21.29 3.41
N GLN A 394 -21.03 22.60 3.64
CA GLN A 394 -21.43 23.65 2.69
C GLN A 394 -20.37 23.93 1.61
N ARG A 395 -19.17 23.36 1.75
CA ARG A 395 -18.05 23.51 0.83
C ARG A 395 -17.66 22.16 0.28
N ARG A 396 -17.26 22.10 -0.99
CA ARG A 396 -16.96 20.81 -1.63
C ARG A 396 -15.61 20.75 -2.32
N THR A 397 -15.02 21.88 -2.64
CA THR A 397 -13.75 21.88 -3.39
C THR A 397 -12.60 21.43 -2.50
N VAL A 398 -11.82 20.47 -2.99
CA VAL A 398 -10.54 20.05 -2.41
C VAL A 398 -9.42 20.57 -3.30
N VAL A 399 -8.39 21.15 -2.72
CA VAL A 399 -7.16 21.55 -3.42
C VAL A 399 -6.06 20.56 -3.08
N SER A 400 -5.36 20.04 -4.09
CA SER A 400 -4.18 19.18 -3.93
C SER A 400 -3.09 19.59 -4.92
N PHE A 401 -1.86 19.12 -4.71
CA PHE A 401 -0.70 19.48 -5.53
C PHE A 401 -0.25 18.35 -6.46
N LYS A 402 0.17 18.71 -7.67
CA LYS A 402 0.85 17.79 -8.58
C LYS A 402 2.13 17.27 -7.91
N GLY A 403 2.38 15.97 -8.05
CA GLY A 403 3.46 15.26 -7.37
C GLY A 403 3.09 14.68 -6.00
N ASN A 404 1.90 14.98 -5.45
CA ASN A 404 1.39 14.29 -4.25
C ASN A 404 1.12 12.81 -4.54
N TYR A 405 1.24 11.98 -3.50
CA TYR A 405 0.91 10.56 -3.50
C TYR A 405 0.07 10.23 -2.26
N GLY A 406 -1.26 10.34 -2.41
CA GLY A 406 -2.21 9.99 -1.35
C GLY A 406 -2.55 8.50 -1.25
N GLY A 407 -1.98 7.64 -2.10
CA GLY A 407 -2.31 6.22 -2.19
C GLY A 407 -3.26 5.88 -3.34
N LYS A 408 -3.74 4.64 -3.40
CA LYS A 408 -4.45 4.11 -4.58
C LYS A 408 -5.85 3.53 -4.29
N THR A 409 -6.50 3.88 -3.18
CA THR A 409 -7.96 3.65 -3.07
C THR A 409 -8.71 4.53 -4.07
N LEU A 410 -10.02 4.33 -4.27
CA LEU A 410 -10.81 5.05 -5.28
C LEU A 410 -10.73 6.55 -5.05
N PHE A 411 -10.96 6.99 -3.80
CA PHE A 411 -10.82 8.39 -3.46
C PHE A 411 -9.35 8.83 -3.44
N SER A 412 -8.47 8.12 -2.72
CA SER A 412 -7.09 8.58 -2.55
C SER A 412 -6.29 8.62 -3.86
N LEU A 413 -6.71 7.88 -4.89
CA LEU A 413 -6.14 7.93 -6.22
C LEU A 413 -6.35 9.30 -6.89
N ASN A 414 -7.44 10.00 -6.58
CA ASN A 414 -7.64 11.38 -7.04
C ASN A 414 -6.50 12.29 -6.58
N LEU A 415 -6.05 12.11 -5.33
CA LEU A 415 -4.91 12.84 -4.76
C LEU A 415 -3.57 12.44 -5.39
N SER A 416 -3.49 11.22 -5.95
CA SER A 416 -2.30 10.67 -6.61
C SER A 416 -2.31 10.80 -8.13
N LYS A 417 -3.34 11.38 -8.75
CA LYS A 417 -3.56 11.37 -10.21
C LYS A 417 -2.35 11.89 -10.99
N TYR A 418 -1.75 12.97 -10.50
CA TYR A 418 -0.53 13.56 -11.07
C TYR A 418 0.70 13.32 -10.16
N GLY A 419 0.69 12.22 -9.43
CA GLY A 419 1.76 11.81 -8.54
C GLY A 419 2.95 11.19 -9.28
N PRO A 420 3.99 10.77 -8.54
CA PRO A 420 5.23 10.25 -9.09
C PRO A 420 5.10 8.84 -9.70
N GLN A 421 4.05 8.10 -9.33
CA GLN A 421 3.78 6.77 -9.85
C GLN A 421 2.66 6.83 -10.86
N ARG A 422 2.95 6.51 -12.11
CA ARG A 422 1.91 6.33 -13.12
C ARG A 422 1.08 5.10 -12.77
N THR A 423 -0.23 5.28 -12.61
CA THR A 423 -1.17 4.23 -12.21
C THR A 423 -2.05 3.73 -13.35
N GLU A 424 -2.00 4.39 -14.51
CA GLU A 424 -2.81 4.05 -15.68
C GLU A 424 -2.05 4.25 -16.98
N SER A 425 -2.12 3.26 -17.87
CA SER A 425 -1.60 3.33 -19.23
C SER A 425 -2.53 4.12 -20.15
N VAL A 426 -3.82 4.13 -19.85
CA VAL A 426 -4.86 4.88 -20.53
C VAL A 426 -5.28 6.05 -19.65
N GLU A 427 -5.35 7.26 -20.21
CA GLU A 427 -5.81 8.43 -19.48
C GLU A 427 -7.25 8.22 -19.01
N ASP A 428 -7.52 8.60 -17.76
CA ASP A 428 -8.83 8.50 -17.12
C ASP A 428 -9.39 7.07 -17.04
N ALA A 429 -8.51 6.07 -16.93
CA ALA A 429 -8.87 4.66 -16.86
C ALA A 429 -9.84 4.33 -15.73
N PHE A 430 -9.86 5.12 -14.65
CA PHE A 430 -10.68 4.85 -13.46
C PHE A 430 -11.87 5.81 -13.30
N ARG A 431 -12.21 6.57 -14.36
CA ARG A 431 -13.30 7.55 -14.34
C ARG A 431 -14.66 6.94 -13.90
N PRO A 432 -15.52 7.73 -13.25
CA PRO A 432 -15.32 9.12 -12.86
C PRO A 432 -14.40 9.27 -11.63
N TYR A 433 -13.67 10.38 -11.61
CA TYR A 433 -12.89 10.90 -10.48
C TYR A 433 -13.76 11.87 -9.68
N TYR A 434 -13.34 12.24 -8.47
CA TYR A 434 -14.00 13.31 -7.71
C TYR A 434 -13.89 14.63 -8.48
N HIS A 435 -15.03 15.19 -8.87
CA HIS A 435 -15.08 16.27 -9.86
C HIS A 435 -14.74 17.66 -9.28
N ARG A 436 -14.70 17.81 -7.95
CA ARG A 436 -14.31 19.06 -7.25
C ARG A 436 -12.91 19.00 -6.65
N LEU A 437 -12.01 18.25 -7.28
CA LEU A 437 -10.60 18.25 -6.94
C LEU A 437 -9.83 19.17 -7.89
N VAL A 438 -9.19 20.20 -7.34
CA VAL A 438 -8.32 21.13 -8.08
C VAL A 438 -6.86 20.73 -7.84
N HIS A 439 -6.13 20.44 -8.93
CA HIS A 439 -4.70 20.17 -8.87
C HIS A 439 -3.88 21.39 -9.28
N LEU A 440 -3.08 21.90 -8.35
CA LEU A 440 -2.11 22.97 -8.61
C LEU A 440 -0.70 22.41 -8.77
N ASP A 441 0.11 23.00 -9.64
CA ASP A 441 1.56 22.70 -9.66
C ASP A 441 2.24 23.57 -8.60
N PRO A 442 2.74 22.99 -7.50
CA PRO A 442 3.32 23.77 -6.42
C PRO A 442 4.66 24.41 -6.82
N PHE A 443 5.27 23.97 -7.92
CA PHE A 443 6.59 24.42 -8.37
C PHE A 443 6.53 25.30 -9.61
N ALA A 444 5.33 25.56 -10.15
CA ALA A 444 5.16 26.52 -11.23
C ALA A 444 5.44 27.95 -10.77
N ALA A 445 5.94 28.79 -11.69
CA ALA A 445 6.00 30.23 -11.44
C ALA A 445 4.58 30.77 -11.16
N GLY A 446 4.43 31.58 -10.13
CA GLY A 446 3.12 32.11 -9.72
C GLY A 446 2.20 31.13 -9.00
N ALA A 447 2.70 29.96 -8.53
CA ALA A 447 1.87 28.97 -7.82
C ALA A 447 1.09 29.56 -6.62
N ALA A 448 1.69 30.48 -5.88
CA ALA A 448 1.04 31.17 -4.77
C ALA A 448 -0.10 32.09 -5.22
N ASP A 449 0.05 32.80 -6.34
CA ASP A 449 -0.98 33.66 -6.90
C ASP A 449 -2.14 32.81 -7.42
N ARG A 450 -1.82 31.72 -8.14
CA ARG A 450 -2.83 30.77 -8.60
C ARG A 450 -3.61 30.13 -7.45
N PHE A 451 -2.94 29.83 -6.33
CA PHE A 451 -3.62 29.36 -5.14
C PHE A 451 -4.61 30.39 -4.59
N ARG A 452 -4.22 31.68 -4.50
CA ARG A 452 -5.13 32.75 -4.05
C ARG A 452 -6.37 32.89 -4.94
N GLU A 453 -6.21 32.75 -6.25
CA GLU A 453 -7.34 32.75 -7.19
C GLU A 453 -8.32 31.61 -6.91
N VAL A 454 -7.82 30.39 -6.66
CA VAL A 454 -8.67 29.22 -6.42
C VAL A 454 -9.46 29.33 -5.12
N VAL A 455 -8.85 29.88 -4.05
CA VAL A 455 -9.55 30.02 -2.77
C VAL A 455 -10.49 31.23 -2.70
N ALA A 456 -10.39 32.17 -3.66
CA ALA A 456 -11.20 33.40 -3.68
C ALA A 456 -12.70 33.12 -3.82
N ASP A 457 -13.08 32.02 -4.47
CA ASP A 457 -14.49 31.63 -4.68
C ASP A 457 -15.18 31.15 -3.38
N GLY A 458 -14.41 30.87 -2.31
CA GLY A 458 -14.94 30.51 -1.01
C GLY A 458 -15.53 29.09 -0.87
N ASP A 459 -15.49 28.26 -1.93
CA ASP A 459 -15.99 26.87 -1.93
C ASP A 459 -14.95 25.82 -1.48
N VAL A 460 -13.71 26.23 -1.19
CA VAL A 460 -12.66 25.28 -0.78
C VAL A 460 -12.92 24.77 0.64
N ALA A 461 -13.20 23.48 0.77
CA ALA A 461 -13.35 22.79 2.06
C ALA A 461 -11.98 22.45 2.67
N LEU A 462 -11.05 21.99 1.83
CA LEU A 462 -9.78 21.41 2.28
C LEU A 462 -8.65 21.71 1.29
N VAL A 463 -7.51 22.15 1.82
CA VAL A 463 -6.22 22.17 1.11
C VAL A 463 -5.39 21.01 1.65
N TRP A 464 -5.16 19.98 0.82
CA TRP A 464 -4.53 18.71 1.19
C TRP A 464 -3.19 18.49 0.49
N PHE A 465 -2.11 18.28 1.24
CA PHE A 465 -0.78 18.10 0.63
C PHE A 465 0.26 17.34 1.45
N GLU A 466 1.27 16.82 0.76
CA GLU A 466 2.56 16.46 1.38
C GLU A 466 3.45 17.72 1.42
N LEU A 467 3.93 18.12 2.61
CA LEU A 467 4.83 19.28 2.73
C LEU A 467 6.21 19.01 2.09
N ILE A 468 6.63 17.75 2.12
CA ILE A 468 7.81 17.22 1.43
C ILE A 468 7.32 16.07 0.56
N GLN A 469 7.41 16.20 -0.76
CA GLN A 469 6.94 15.16 -1.67
C GLN A 469 7.73 13.87 -1.49
N GLY A 470 7.05 12.78 -1.11
CA GLY A 470 7.67 11.57 -0.59
C GLY A 470 8.66 10.86 -1.52
N ALA A 471 8.36 10.80 -2.82
CA ALA A 471 9.19 10.09 -3.80
C ALA A 471 10.44 10.87 -4.20
N THR A 472 10.33 12.20 -4.29
CA THR A 472 11.38 13.11 -4.77
C THR A 472 12.16 13.78 -3.64
N CYS A 473 11.66 13.68 -2.39
CA CYS A 473 12.20 14.35 -1.21
C CYS A 473 12.27 15.89 -1.39
N ARG A 474 11.35 16.45 -2.17
CA ARG A 474 11.33 17.89 -2.52
C ARG A 474 10.32 18.63 -1.63
N PRO A 475 10.76 19.63 -0.83
CA PRO A 475 9.84 20.46 -0.05
C PRO A 475 9.03 21.38 -0.96
N LEU A 476 7.77 21.65 -0.61
CA LEU A 476 6.97 22.72 -1.25
C LEU A 476 7.66 24.09 -1.08
N PRO A 477 7.50 25.07 -2.00
CA PRO A 477 8.11 26.39 -1.83
C PRO A 477 7.55 27.16 -0.64
N ASP A 478 8.41 27.84 0.13
CA ASP A 478 8.02 28.60 1.33
C ASP A 478 6.96 29.66 1.05
N ALA A 479 7.05 30.34 -0.09
CA ALA A 479 6.07 31.36 -0.48
C ALA A 479 4.66 30.79 -0.63
N LEU A 480 4.52 29.56 -1.15
CA LEU A 480 3.23 28.89 -1.28
C LEU A 480 2.73 28.43 0.09
N VAL A 481 3.59 27.79 0.90
CA VAL A 481 3.24 27.34 2.26
C VAL A 481 2.75 28.50 3.12
N ARG A 482 3.45 29.64 3.08
CA ARG A 482 3.06 30.85 3.82
C ARG A 482 1.68 31.36 3.40
N VAL A 483 1.38 31.41 2.11
CA VAL A 483 0.08 31.90 1.62
C VAL A 483 -1.07 30.97 2.00
N ILE A 484 -0.84 29.65 1.99
CA ILE A 484 -1.82 28.67 2.50
C ILE A 484 -2.04 28.89 4.00
N ASP A 485 -0.96 29.07 4.76
CA ASP A 485 -1.05 29.19 6.20
C ASP A 485 -1.68 30.51 6.63
N GLU A 486 -1.29 31.64 6.08
CA GLU A 486 -1.85 32.96 6.42
C GLU A 486 -3.29 33.15 5.91
N GLY A 487 -3.70 32.39 4.89
CA GLY A 487 -5.00 32.53 4.24
C GLY A 487 -6.14 31.70 4.86
N ARG A 488 -5.86 30.85 5.86
CA ARG A 488 -6.85 29.89 6.40
C ARG A 488 -8.12 30.57 6.90
N GLU A 489 -7.98 31.60 7.73
CA GLU A 489 -9.11 32.29 8.34
C GLU A 489 -9.94 33.05 7.31
N ALA A 490 -9.28 33.75 6.38
CA ALA A 490 -9.94 34.53 5.35
C ALA A 490 -10.65 33.64 4.30
N GLY A 491 -10.04 32.51 3.93
CA GLY A 491 -10.64 31.55 3.00
C GLY A 491 -11.61 30.56 3.66
N GLY A 492 -11.51 30.39 4.97
CA GLY A 492 -12.29 29.47 5.79
C GLY A 492 -12.05 27.97 5.54
N TYR A 493 -11.14 27.61 4.64
CA TYR A 493 -10.78 26.22 4.34
C TYR A 493 -9.97 25.59 5.47
N LEU A 494 -10.06 24.27 5.58
CA LEU A 494 -9.18 23.48 6.45
C LEU A 494 -7.85 23.20 5.75
N VAL A 495 -6.78 23.07 6.54
CA VAL A 495 -5.47 22.63 6.04
C VAL A 495 -5.20 21.22 6.54
N GLY A 496 -5.00 20.30 5.59
CA GLY A 496 -4.64 18.92 5.86
C GLY A 496 -3.26 18.56 5.33
N VAL A 497 -2.47 17.86 6.12
CA VAL A 497 -1.12 17.43 5.73
C VAL A 497 -1.03 15.90 5.75
N ASP A 498 -0.60 15.33 4.62
CA ASP A 498 -0.26 13.91 4.53
C ASP A 498 1.15 13.69 5.10
N GLU A 499 1.22 13.21 6.34
CA GLU A 499 2.47 12.87 7.02
C GLU A 499 2.64 11.35 7.16
N VAL A 500 1.95 10.57 6.31
CA VAL A 500 2.05 9.10 6.28
C VAL A 500 3.49 8.69 5.98
N LEU A 501 4.27 9.47 5.21
CA LEU A 501 5.70 9.22 5.05
C LEU A 501 6.58 10.11 5.92
N THR A 502 6.27 11.39 6.06
CA THR A 502 7.20 12.39 6.62
C THR A 502 7.18 12.49 8.14
N GLY A 503 6.10 12.03 8.78
CA GLY A 503 5.93 12.07 10.23
C GLY A 503 6.66 10.94 10.98
N GLY A 504 6.48 10.91 12.30
CA GLY A 504 7.15 9.96 13.19
C GLY A 504 8.66 10.16 13.23
N TRP A 505 9.10 11.41 13.37
CA TRP A 505 10.52 11.82 13.42
C TRP A 505 11.33 11.53 12.16
N ARG A 506 10.70 11.05 11.09
CA ARG A 506 11.36 10.70 9.84
C ARG A 506 12.10 11.88 9.22
N SER A 507 11.48 13.06 9.25
CA SER A 507 11.94 14.24 8.52
C SER A 507 12.56 15.31 9.41
N GLY A 508 12.78 15.05 10.70
CA GLY A 508 13.33 16.02 11.64
C GLY A 508 13.07 15.63 13.10
N ALA A 509 13.47 16.50 14.03
CA ALA A 509 13.35 16.26 15.47
C ALA A 509 11.90 16.35 15.99
N GLY A 510 11.02 17.07 15.29
CA GLY A 510 9.58 17.07 15.58
C GLY A 510 8.90 15.79 15.10
N TYR A 511 7.85 15.35 15.80
CA TYR A 511 7.06 14.19 15.38
C TYR A 511 6.36 14.44 14.03
N LEU A 512 5.83 15.66 13.81
CA LEU A 512 5.23 16.12 12.57
C LEU A 512 6.16 17.11 11.87
N ALA A 513 6.49 16.86 10.60
CA ALA A 513 7.43 17.69 9.84
C ALA A 513 6.89 19.10 9.55
N HIS A 514 5.57 19.27 9.48
CA HIS A 514 4.98 20.58 9.17
C HIS A 514 5.10 21.62 10.28
N HIS A 515 5.28 21.20 11.54
CA HIS A 515 5.48 22.12 12.67
C HIS A 515 6.73 23.00 12.51
N ASP A 516 7.72 22.58 11.71
CA ASP A 516 8.92 23.36 11.43
C ASP A 516 8.67 24.55 10.50
N ARG A 517 7.54 24.59 9.77
CA ARG A 517 7.36 25.49 8.61
C ARG A 517 6.01 26.21 8.57
N MET A 518 5.02 25.78 9.33
CA MET A 518 3.70 26.38 9.39
C MET A 518 2.98 26.05 10.70
N ARG A 519 1.88 26.77 10.98
CA ARG A 519 1.00 26.46 12.13
C ARG A 519 0.48 25.01 12.07
N PRO A 520 0.16 24.39 13.22
CA PRO A 520 -0.46 23.06 13.25
C PRO A 520 -1.60 22.93 12.24
N ALA A 521 -1.58 21.86 11.47
CA ALA A 521 -2.63 21.53 10.52
C ALA A 521 -3.92 21.15 11.25
N ASP A 522 -5.06 21.29 10.57
CA ASP A 522 -6.36 20.93 11.12
C ASP A 522 -6.58 19.41 11.12
N ILE A 523 -5.97 18.74 10.13
CA ILE A 523 -6.09 17.30 9.88
C ILE A 523 -4.72 16.76 9.44
N VAL A 524 -4.25 15.66 10.04
CA VAL A 524 -3.00 15.02 9.65
C VAL A 524 -3.19 13.52 9.50
N SER A 525 -2.80 12.97 8.36
CA SER A 525 -2.73 11.52 8.17
C SER A 525 -1.37 10.98 8.61
N LEU A 526 -1.40 9.90 9.37
CA LEU A 526 -0.27 9.14 9.87
C LEU A 526 -0.37 7.69 9.37
N GLY A 527 0.79 7.04 9.22
CA GLY A 527 0.90 5.65 8.80
C GLY A 527 2.32 5.20 9.01
N LYS A 528 2.81 4.30 8.14
CA LYS A 528 4.21 3.86 8.07
C LYS A 528 4.85 3.68 9.45
N THR A 529 5.57 4.66 9.99
CA THR A 529 6.26 4.56 11.29
C THR A 529 5.35 4.08 12.43
N ILE A 530 4.06 4.44 12.43
CA ILE A 530 3.11 3.97 13.45
C ILE A 530 2.92 2.44 13.44
N SER A 531 3.11 1.78 12.29
CA SER A 531 3.04 0.32 12.19
C SER A 531 4.24 -0.40 12.81
N ASP A 532 5.32 0.35 13.06
CA ASP A 532 6.64 -0.19 13.42
C ASP A 532 7.07 -1.34 12.50
N MET A 533 6.69 -1.25 11.21
CA MET A 533 6.90 -2.26 10.17
C MET A 533 6.43 -3.68 10.55
N THR A 534 5.51 -3.80 11.52
CA THR A 534 5.04 -5.09 12.04
C THR A 534 3.69 -5.44 11.42
N MET A 535 2.64 -4.69 11.75
CA MET A 535 1.28 -4.92 11.25
C MET A 535 0.73 -3.65 10.58
N PRO A 536 -0.15 -3.75 9.58
CA PRO A 536 -0.75 -2.56 8.96
C PRO A 536 -1.42 -1.68 10.01
N ALA A 537 -1.03 -0.40 10.07
CA ALA A 537 -1.59 0.57 10.99
C ALA A 537 -1.42 1.98 10.42
N ALA A 538 -2.44 2.80 10.62
CA ALA A 538 -2.47 4.20 10.25
C ALA A 538 -3.44 4.94 11.18
N SER A 539 -3.39 6.27 11.16
CA SER A 539 -4.34 7.08 11.92
C SER A 539 -4.53 8.43 11.25
N VAL A 540 -5.68 9.06 11.46
CA VAL A 540 -5.88 10.48 11.18
C VAL A 540 -6.02 11.19 12.51
N VAL A 541 -5.21 12.20 12.76
CA VAL A 541 -5.36 13.07 13.93
C VAL A 541 -5.96 14.41 13.50
N VAL A 542 -6.90 14.95 14.28
CA VAL A 542 -7.62 16.18 13.95
C VAL A 542 -7.72 17.13 15.12
N SER A 543 -7.87 18.42 14.79
CA SER A 543 -8.10 19.46 15.78
C SER A 543 -9.50 19.34 16.40
N GLU A 544 -9.65 19.87 17.63
CA GLU A 544 -10.95 19.93 18.31
C GLU A 544 -12.05 20.59 17.45
N PRO A 545 -11.82 21.73 16.76
CA PRO A 545 -12.83 22.31 15.88
C PRO A 545 -13.29 21.39 14.75
N VAL A 546 -12.38 20.66 14.09
CA VAL A 546 -12.75 19.71 13.04
C VAL A 546 -13.62 18.58 13.60
N TYR A 547 -13.20 18.01 14.74
CA TYR A 547 -13.96 16.94 15.39
C TYR A 547 -15.37 17.40 15.76
N ARG A 548 -15.48 18.52 16.48
CA ARG A 548 -16.75 19.10 16.91
C ARG A 548 -17.67 19.36 15.72
N ASP A 549 -17.16 20.00 14.67
CA ASP A 549 -17.97 20.37 13.50
C ASP A 549 -18.42 19.13 12.72
N ALA A 550 -17.56 18.10 12.59
CA ALA A 550 -17.93 16.83 11.95
C ALA A 550 -19.00 16.08 12.76
N VAL A 551 -18.87 16.02 14.09
CA VAL A 551 -19.88 15.42 15.00
C VAL A 551 -21.20 16.16 14.92
N ALA A 552 -21.17 17.49 14.80
CA ALA A 552 -22.39 18.30 14.66
C ALA A 552 -23.14 18.01 13.35
N THR A 553 -22.42 17.62 12.30
CA THR A 553 -23.01 17.26 11.00
C THR A 553 -23.56 15.84 10.97
N ASP A 554 -22.78 14.84 11.38
CA ASP A 554 -23.20 13.43 11.40
C ASP A 554 -22.47 12.65 12.52
N PRO A 555 -23.05 12.59 13.74
CA PRO A 555 -22.40 11.94 14.88
C PRO A 555 -22.29 10.42 14.69
N GLU A 556 -23.23 9.80 13.96
CA GLU A 556 -23.22 8.36 13.70
C GLU A 556 -22.04 7.99 12.79
N HIS A 557 -21.86 8.74 11.69
CA HIS A 557 -20.75 8.50 10.78
C HIS A 557 -19.40 8.74 11.48
N VAL A 558 -19.27 9.80 12.28
CA VAL A 558 -18.04 10.02 13.08
C VAL A 558 -17.77 8.85 14.04
N ALA A 559 -18.80 8.29 14.67
CA ALA A 559 -18.64 7.11 15.55
C ALA A 559 -18.17 5.87 14.77
N VAL A 560 -18.68 5.65 13.56
CA VAL A 560 -18.21 4.59 12.64
C VAL A 560 -16.74 4.79 12.29
N LEU A 561 -16.33 5.99 11.88
CA LEU A 561 -14.93 6.30 11.56
C LEU A 561 -13.99 6.10 12.76
N ARG A 562 -14.46 6.40 13.98
CA ARG A 562 -13.68 6.17 15.21
C ARG A 562 -13.57 4.69 15.59
N THR A 563 -14.52 3.84 15.19
CA THR A 563 -14.63 2.47 15.73
C THR A 563 -14.31 1.38 14.73
N ARG A 564 -14.74 1.54 13.47
CA ARG A 564 -14.78 0.46 12.48
C ARG A 564 -13.42 -0.18 12.22
N LEU A 565 -12.34 0.60 12.23
CA LEU A 565 -10.97 0.12 11.98
C LEU A 565 -10.10 0.07 13.25
N ARG A 566 -10.69 0.12 14.46
CA ARG A 566 -9.93 0.00 15.72
C ARG A 566 -9.34 -1.41 15.85
N HIS A 567 -8.03 -1.52 15.73
CA HIS A 567 -7.29 -2.78 15.93
C HIS A 567 -6.50 -2.73 17.25
N ASN A 568 -6.99 -3.40 18.29
CA ASN A 568 -6.44 -3.26 19.64
C ASN A 568 -4.98 -3.75 19.76
N LEU A 569 -4.65 -4.89 19.14
CA LEU A 569 -3.27 -5.40 19.14
C LEU A 569 -2.33 -4.47 18.35
N GLY A 570 -2.77 -3.99 17.18
CA GLY A 570 -2.01 -3.01 16.39
C GLY A 570 -1.76 -1.74 17.19
N ALA A 571 -2.76 -1.25 17.91
CA ALA A 571 -2.62 -0.10 18.80
C ALA A 571 -1.61 -0.35 19.92
N HIS A 572 -1.61 -1.53 20.55
CA HIS A 572 -0.62 -1.89 21.57
C HIS A 572 0.82 -1.90 21.01
N ILE A 573 1.02 -2.45 19.81
CA ILE A 573 2.32 -2.45 19.11
C ILE A 573 2.77 -1.02 18.82
N SER A 574 1.89 -0.19 18.26
CA SER A 574 2.17 1.23 17.97
C SER A 574 2.50 2.01 19.25
N LEU A 575 1.71 1.82 20.30
CA LEU A 575 1.87 2.47 21.59
C LEU A 575 3.25 2.16 22.19
N HIS A 576 3.63 0.88 22.21
CA HIS A 576 4.95 0.45 22.68
C HIS A 576 6.07 1.07 21.87
N ALA A 577 5.98 1.01 20.53
CA ALA A 577 7.00 1.56 19.65
C ALA A 577 7.19 3.07 19.85
N LEU A 578 6.11 3.84 19.99
CA LEU A 578 6.17 5.28 20.22
C LEU A 578 6.72 5.62 21.62
N ARG A 579 6.27 4.91 22.67
CA ARG A 579 6.73 5.14 24.05
C ARG A 579 8.18 4.70 24.29
N SER A 580 8.72 3.82 23.46
CA SER A 580 10.12 3.38 23.56
C SER A 580 11.14 4.45 23.12
N LEU A 581 10.68 5.58 22.57
CA LEU A 581 11.53 6.67 22.09
C LEU A 581 11.32 7.92 22.93
N ASP A 582 12.37 8.35 23.62
CA ASP A 582 12.38 9.61 24.35
C ASP A 582 13.09 10.73 23.55
N ALA A 583 13.04 11.96 24.07
CA ALA A 583 13.67 13.11 23.41
C ALA A 583 15.19 12.95 23.26
N GLY A 584 15.87 12.25 24.17
CA GLY A 584 17.31 11.99 24.09
C GLY A 584 17.66 11.04 22.95
N THR A 585 16.94 9.93 22.85
CA THR A 585 17.04 8.95 21.78
C THR A 585 16.76 9.59 20.42
N VAL A 586 15.71 10.42 20.35
CA VAL A 586 15.40 11.19 19.13
C VAL A 586 16.54 12.11 18.73
N ALA A 587 17.08 12.89 19.67
CA ALA A 587 18.19 13.79 19.37
C ALA A 587 19.44 13.03 18.86
N GLU A 588 19.76 11.88 19.46
CA GLU A 588 20.90 11.06 19.08
C GLU A 588 20.79 10.57 17.62
N PHE A 589 19.68 9.92 17.25
CA PHE A 589 19.56 9.42 15.88
C PHE A 589 19.42 10.56 14.85
N GLN A 590 18.81 11.69 15.21
CA GLN A 590 18.76 12.86 14.31
C GLN A 590 20.15 13.42 14.02
N GLN A 591 21.01 13.50 15.04
CA GLN A 591 22.40 13.90 14.86
C GLN A 591 23.14 12.89 13.96
N ALA A 592 22.99 11.59 14.20
CA ALA A 592 23.61 10.57 13.37
C ALA A 592 23.15 10.63 11.90
N TYR A 593 21.89 10.98 11.65
CA TYR A 593 21.40 11.24 10.29
C TYR A 593 21.99 12.49 9.65
N ALA A 594 22.22 13.55 10.42
CA ALA A 594 22.92 14.74 9.92
C ALA A 594 24.36 14.41 9.51
N GLU A 595 25.06 13.60 10.29
CA GLU A 595 26.40 13.10 9.96
C GLU A 595 26.39 12.20 8.71
N LEU A 596 25.44 11.26 8.62
CA LEU A 596 25.24 10.46 7.41
C LEU A 596 25.02 11.36 6.19
N ARG A 597 24.16 12.38 6.31
CA ARG A 597 23.89 13.32 5.22
C ARG A 597 25.16 14.02 4.75
N ALA A 598 25.96 14.55 5.67
CA ALA A 598 27.22 15.22 5.36
C ALA A 598 28.21 14.28 4.64
N ASN A 599 28.32 13.02 5.10
CA ASN A 599 29.17 12.01 4.47
C ASN A 599 28.68 11.66 3.05
N LEU A 600 27.38 11.52 2.85
CA LEU A 600 26.81 11.25 1.53
C LEU A 600 26.99 12.42 0.57
N ASP A 601 26.87 13.66 1.04
CA ASP A 601 27.14 14.85 0.22
C ASP A 601 28.61 14.85 -0.27
N ALA A 602 29.57 14.49 0.59
CA ALA A 602 30.97 14.33 0.18
C ALA A 602 31.15 13.23 -0.89
N VAL A 603 30.50 12.08 -0.72
CA VAL A 603 30.53 10.98 -1.72
C VAL A 603 29.95 11.43 -3.07
N CYS A 604 28.88 12.23 -3.05
CA CYS A 604 28.25 12.73 -4.27
C CYS A 604 29.14 13.76 -5.00
N GLN A 605 29.89 14.60 -4.28
CA GLN A 605 30.78 15.61 -4.89
C GLN A 605 31.87 14.98 -5.76
N ASP A 606 32.40 13.82 -5.37
CA ASP A 606 33.46 13.11 -6.11
C ASP A 606 32.93 12.13 -7.17
N SER A 607 31.61 12.00 -7.31
CA SER A 607 30.99 10.98 -8.17
C SER A 607 30.63 11.54 -9.55
N PRO A 608 31.01 10.88 -10.65
CA PRO A 608 30.57 11.27 -11.99
C PRO A 608 29.14 10.78 -12.33
N VAL A 609 28.46 10.07 -11.41
CA VAL A 609 27.13 9.48 -11.63
C VAL A 609 26.07 9.90 -10.61
N LEU A 610 26.48 10.41 -9.44
CA LEU A 610 25.58 10.90 -8.40
C LEU A 610 25.53 12.43 -8.41
N GLY A 611 24.33 12.97 -8.21
CA GLY A 611 24.11 14.38 -7.94
C GLY A 611 23.94 14.67 -6.44
N PRO A 612 23.57 15.91 -6.07
CA PRO A 612 23.34 16.29 -4.66
C PRO A 612 22.32 15.39 -3.96
N VAL A 613 22.56 15.06 -2.70
CA VAL A 613 21.58 14.29 -1.91
C VAL A 613 20.33 15.13 -1.71
N ALA A 614 19.16 14.54 -2.00
CA ALA A 614 17.87 15.17 -1.73
C ALA A 614 17.30 14.68 -0.39
N GLY A 615 16.47 15.51 0.24
CA GLY A 615 15.85 15.20 1.53
C GLY A 615 16.72 15.49 2.74
N ARG A 616 16.27 15.05 3.92
CA ARG A 616 16.90 15.32 5.22
C ARG A 616 16.56 14.21 6.23
N ALA A 617 17.29 14.18 7.33
CA ALA A 617 17.09 13.20 8.40
C ALA A 617 17.00 11.76 7.84
N ALA A 618 16.03 10.98 8.27
CA ALA A 618 15.85 9.60 7.83
C ALA A 618 15.06 9.46 6.50
N HIS A 619 14.82 10.57 5.79
CA HIS A 619 14.15 10.64 4.48
C HIS A 619 15.07 11.28 3.45
N MET A 620 15.93 10.45 2.86
CA MET A 620 16.94 10.92 1.90
C MET A 620 16.89 10.13 0.59
N ARG A 621 17.52 10.69 -0.44
CA ARG A 621 17.66 10.06 -1.75
C ARG A 621 18.99 10.43 -2.38
N LEU A 622 19.69 9.43 -2.92
CA LEU A 622 20.78 9.67 -3.86
C LEU A 622 20.19 10.09 -5.20
N THR A 623 20.58 11.26 -5.71
CA THR A 623 20.16 11.72 -7.04
C THR A 623 21.19 11.31 -8.09
N MET A 624 20.76 11.27 -9.35
CA MET A 624 21.66 10.95 -10.46
C MET A 624 22.17 12.24 -11.10
N GLU A 625 23.42 12.23 -11.55
CA GLU A 625 23.99 13.35 -12.30
C GLU A 625 23.40 13.39 -13.72
N HIS A 626 22.59 14.43 -13.99
CA HIS A 626 21.81 14.54 -15.23
C HIS A 626 22.63 14.92 -16.46
N ARG A 627 23.85 15.46 -16.30
CA ARG A 627 24.72 15.83 -17.43
C ARG A 627 25.09 14.65 -18.33
N LEU A 628 25.25 13.46 -17.76
CA LEU A 628 25.67 12.25 -18.48
C LEU A 628 24.58 11.15 -18.51
N LEU A 629 23.52 11.32 -17.72
CA LEU A 629 22.39 10.40 -17.57
C LEU A 629 21.07 11.17 -17.82
N SER A 630 20.96 11.81 -18.99
CA SER A 630 20.01 12.89 -19.30
C SER A 630 18.54 12.49 -19.50
N PHE A 631 18.10 11.35 -18.97
CA PHE A 631 16.70 10.97 -19.04
C PHE A 631 15.90 11.62 -17.90
N PRO A 632 14.68 12.15 -18.17
CA PRO A 632 13.83 12.69 -17.13
C PRO A 632 13.57 11.67 -16.03
N HIS A 633 13.55 12.14 -14.78
CA HIS A 633 13.16 11.31 -13.65
C HIS A 633 11.72 10.78 -13.86
N GLY A 634 11.49 9.50 -13.58
CA GLY A 634 10.18 8.84 -13.80
C GLY A 634 9.91 8.39 -15.24
N SER A 635 10.74 8.76 -16.23
CA SER A 635 10.67 8.16 -17.57
C SER A 635 11.08 6.69 -17.53
N THR A 636 10.63 5.88 -18.50
CA THR A 636 11.03 4.47 -18.58
C THR A 636 12.56 4.31 -18.66
N PRO A 637 13.31 5.02 -19.53
CA PRO A 637 14.77 4.92 -19.56
C PRO A 637 15.43 5.42 -18.27
N GLY A 638 14.96 6.52 -17.69
CA GLY A 638 15.50 7.05 -16.43
C GLY A 638 15.30 6.08 -15.25
N THR A 639 14.14 5.42 -15.19
CA THR A 639 13.84 4.39 -14.19
C THR A 639 14.75 3.17 -14.36
N LEU A 640 15.01 2.73 -15.60
CA LEU A 640 15.93 1.63 -15.88
C LEU A 640 17.36 1.96 -15.42
N LEU A 641 17.86 3.17 -15.68
CA LEU A 641 19.18 3.58 -15.22
C LEU A 641 19.25 3.72 -13.70
N THR A 642 18.18 4.21 -13.07
CA THR A 642 18.05 4.26 -11.61
C THR A 642 18.16 2.86 -11.00
N LEU A 643 17.42 1.89 -11.55
CA LEU A 643 17.45 0.49 -11.10
C LEU A 643 18.83 -0.14 -11.34
N ALA A 644 19.47 0.15 -12.47
CA ALA A 644 20.81 -0.35 -12.78
C ALA A 644 21.87 0.20 -11.81
N LEU A 645 21.83 1.50 -11.50
CA LEU A 645 22.75 2.10 -10.53
C LEU A 645 22.51 1.56 -9.12
N ALA A 646 21.25 1.43 -8.70
CA ALA A 646 20.90 0.83 -7.40
C ALA A 646 21.41 -0.62 -7.28
N ASP A 647 21.28 -1.43 -8.33
CA ASP A 647 21.81 -2.81 -8.34
C ASP A 647 23.35 -2.85 -8.35
N LEU A 648 24.03 -1.91 -9.03
CA LEU A 648 25.49 -1.79 -8.96
C LEU A 648 25.96 -1.43 -7.54
N ILE A 649 25.32 -0.46 -6.89
CA ILE A 649 25.62 -0.10 -5.50
C ILE A 649 25.40 -1.32 -4.61
N PHE A 650 24.26 -1.99 -4.73
CA PHE A 650 23.94 -3.18 -3.94
C PHE A 650 25.00 -4.28 -4.07
N GLN A 651 25.42 -4.60 -5.30
CA GLN A 651 26.43 -5.65 -5.54
C GLN A 651 27.81 -5.32 -5.00
N ARG A 652 28.18 -4.04 -4.95
CA ARG A 652 29.52 -3.60 -4.51
C ARG A 652 29.61 -3.29 -3.03
N SER A 653 28.47 -3.03 -2.37
CA SER A 653 28.44 -2.52 -1.00
C SER A 653 27.60 -3.35 -0.02
N ASN A 654 26.76 -4.27 -0.50
CA ASN A 654 25.71 -4.90 0.31
C ASN A 654 24.83 -3.87 1.04
N VAL A 655 24.51 -2.76 0.36
CA VAL A 655 23.50 -1.78 0.79
C VAL A 655 22.33 -1.87 -0.16
N TYR A 656 21.15 -2.23 0.34
CA TYR A 656 19.93 -2.34 -0.46
C TYR A 656 19.22 -0.98 -0.51
N VAL A 657 19.45 -0.23 -1.59
CA VAL A 657 19.00 1.15 -1.81
C VAL A 657 18.05 1.22 -3.01
N PRO A 658 16.82 0.68 -2.89
CA PRO A 658 15.91 0.56 -4.02
C PRO A 658 15.51 1.93 -4.53
N LEU A 659 15.52 2.08 -5.86
CA LEU A 659 15.24 3.35 -6.54
C LEU A 659 16.09 4.52 -6.02
N LEU A 660 17.29 4.26 -5.49
CA LEU A 660 18.18 5.25 -4.88
C LEU A 660 17.62 5.97 -3.64
N ALA A 661 16.54 5.44 -3.05
CA ALA A 661 15.97 5.98 -1.82
C ALA A 661 16.70 5.43 -0.59
N ILE A 662 16.97 6.31 0.38
CA ILE A 662 17.52 5.97 1.69
C ILE A 662 16.41 6.18 2.71
N ARG A 663 15.75 5.08 3.06
CA ARG A 663 14.65 4.99 4.05
C ARG A 663 14.98 3.95 5.10
N HIS A 664 16.14 4.10 5.72
CA HIS A 664 16.55 3.25 6.83
C HIS A 664 15.62 3.43 8.06
N ARG A 665 15.72 2.57 9.09
CA ARG A 665 14.90 2.68 10.31
C ARG A 665 15.03 4.07 10.95
N VAL A 666 13.94 4.72 11.35
CA VAL A 666 14.01 6.09 11.93
C VAL A 666 14.88 6.11 13.18
N ALA A 667 14.63 5.21 14.13
CA ALA A 667 15.41 5.04 15.35
C ALA A 667 16.63 4.17 15.03
N ALA A 668 17.56 4.74 14.27
CA ALA A 668 18.77 4.07 13.84
C ALA A 668 19.87 4.15 14.91
N ASP A 669 20.64 3.07 15.02
CA ASP A 669 21.91 3.07 15.74
C ASP A 669 22.93 3.94 14.97
N PRO A 670 23.58 4.92 15.61
CA PRO A 670 24.63 5.73 14.98
C PRO A 670 25.73 4.91 14.28
N ALA A 671 26.11 3.76 14.84
CA ALA A 671 27.11 2.86 14.25
C ALA A 671 26.63 2.23 12.94
N ASP A 672 25.33 1.91 12.83
CA ASP A 672 24.73 1.41 11.59
C ASP A 672 24.78 2.49 10.50
N LEU A 673 24.46 3.75 10.83
CA LEU A 673 24.49 4.86 9.87
C LEU A 673 25.91 5.20 9.41
N LYS A 674 26.90 5.11 10.30
CA LYS A 674 28.31 5.25 9.94
C LYS A 674 28.74 4.14 8.96
N THR A 675 28.41 2.89 9.26
CA THR A 675 28.69 1.75 8.37
C THR A 675 28.00 1.92 7.02
N LEU A 676 26.77 2.44 7.00
CA LEU A 676 26.04 2.75 5.77
C LEU A 676 26.79 3.76 4.90
N ALA A 677 27.26 4.87 5.48
CA ALA A 677 28.04 5.88 4.77
C ALA A 677 29.31 5.27 4.15
N GLU A 678 30.07 4.50 4.94
CA GLU A 678 31.30 3.83 4.51
C GLU A 678 31.05 2.85 3.35
N ARG A 679 30.01 2.02 3.47
CA ARG A 679 29.64 1.04 2.43
C ARG A 679 29.16 1.72 1.15
N ILE A 680 28.38 2.80 1.24
CA ILE A 680 27.97 3.57 0.05
C ILE A 680 29.21 4.19 -0.62
N ALA A 681 30.08 4.85 0.15
CA ALA A 681 31.30 5.47 -0.38
C ALA A 681 32.21 4.46 -1.11
N ALA A 682 32.40 3.28 -0.53
CA ALA A 682 33.17 2.20 -1.16
C ALA A 682 32.46 1.64 -2.39
N GLY A 683 31.14 1.44 -2.31
CA GLY A 683 30.32 0.86 -3.38
C GLY A 683 30.25 1.73 -4.63
N THR A 684 30.20 3.05 -4.46
CA THR A 684 30.06 4.02 -5.56
C THR A 684 31.40 4.42 -6.17
N ARG A 685 32.51 4.19 -5.47
CA ARG A 685 33.86 4.54 -5.94
C ARG A 685 34.15 3.93 -7.31
N GLY A 686 34.53 4.81 -8.25
CA GLY A 686 34.93 4.43 -9.61
C GLY A 686 33.78 4.00 -10.52
N ILE A 687 32.51 4.13 -10.12
CA ILE A 687 31.39 3.92 -11.03
C ILE A 687 31.38 5.06 -12.05
N THR A 688 31.36 4.71 -13.33
CA THR A 688 31.25 5.66 -14.44
C THR A 688 29.89 5.56 -15.13
N PRO A 689 29.43 6.60 -15.86
CA PRO A 689 28.18 6.53 -16.62
C PRO A 689 28.15 5.34 -17.61
N LEU A 690 29.27 5.05 -18.27
CA LEU A 690 29.39 3.92 -19.19
C LEU A 690 29.13 2.58 -18.48
N MET A 691 29.60 2.41 -17.24
CA MET A 691 29.31 1.21 -16.45
C MET A 691 27.81 1.07 -16.17
N VAL A 692 27.12 2.17 -15.86
CA VAL A 692 25.67 2.16 -15.60
C VAL A 692 24.90 1.75 -16.87
N TYR A 693 25.20 2.37 -18.02
CA TYR A 693 24.58 2.02 -19.30
C TYR A 693 24.85 0.58 -19.70
N ARG A 694 26.11 0.14 -19.61
CA ARG A 694 26.53 -1.23 -19.95
C ARG A 694 25.86 -2.25 -19.04
N HIS A 695 25.71 -1.94 -17.75
CA HIS A 695 25.00 -2.79 -16.79
C HIS A 695 23.51 -2.89 -17.12
N ALA A 696 22.85 -1.75 -17.37
CA ALA A 696 21.44 -1.72 -17.79
C ALA A 696 21.20 -2.55 -19.06
N ALA A 697 22.03 -2.34 -20.09
CA ALA A 697 21.97 -3.11 -21.33
C ALA A 697 22.24 -4.61 -21.09
N GLY A 698 23.24 -4.95 -20.29
CA GLY A 698 23.57 -6.34 -19.95
C GLY A 698 22.44 -7.07 -19.23
N ARG A 699 21.72 -6.41 -18.32
CA ARG A 699 20.55 -6.96 -17.63
C ARG A 699 19.38 -7.21 -18.59
N ILE A 700 19.10 -6.28 -19.49
CA ILE A 700 18.01 -6.39 -20.46
C ILE A 700 18.34 -7.47 -21.52
N LEU A 701 19.54 -7.42 -22.10
CA LEU A 701 19.97 -8.36 -23.14
C LEU A 701 20.23 -9.76 -22.59
N GLY A 702 20.66 -9.88 -21.32
CA GLY A 702 20.94 -11.16 -20.68
C GLY A 702 19.72 -12.07 -20.53
N GLN A 703 18.50 -11.53 -20.51
CA GLN A 703 17.28 -12.35 -20.56
C GLN A 703 17.03 -12.98 -21.93
N LYS A 704 17.42 -12.31 -23.02
CA LYS A 704 17.22 -12.81 -24.39
C LYS A 704 18.42 -13.60 -24.93
N PHE A 705 19.63 -13.20 -24.54
CA PHE A 705 20.90 -13.78 -24.99
C PHE A 705 21.87 -13.91 -23.80
N PRO A 706 21.82 -15.03 -23.05
CA PRO A 706 22.61 -15.21 -21.83
C PRO A 706 24.13 -15.04 -22.03
N TRP A 707 24.66 -15.39 -23.21
CA TRP A 707 26.07 -15.23 -23.55
C TRP A 707 26.48 -13.75 -23.70
N LEU A 708 25.62 -12.92 -24.28
CA LEU A 708 25.86 -11.49 -24.49
C LEU A 708 25.67 -10.71 -23.17
N GLY A 709 24.68 -11.09 -22.37
CA GLY A 709 24.46 -10.56 -21.03
C GLY A 709 25.65 -10.77 -20.09
N ARG A 710 26.29 -11.96 -20.11
CA ARG A 710 27.52 -12.24 -19.34
C ARG A 710 28.69 -11.36 -19.78
N ARG A 711 28.90 -11.19 -21.09
CA ARG A 711 29.98 -10.38 -21.65
C ARG A 711 29.84 -8.89 -21.31
N LEU A 712 28.60 -8.38 -21.29
CA LEU A 712 28.30 -6.99 -20.97
C LEU A 712 28.20 -6.73 -19.46
N SER A 713 27.66 -7.63 -18.65
CA SER A 713 27.59 -7.45 -17.18
C SER A 713 28.92 -7.65 -16.45
N GLY A 714 29.94 -8.22 -17.10
CA GLY A 714 31.27 -8.42 -16.50
C GLY A 714 31.33 -9.57 -15.49
N ARG A 715 30.32 -10.45 -15.44
CA ARG A 715 30.32 -11.63 -14.56
C ARG A 715 31.15 -12.77 -15.15
N GLY A 716 32.09 -13.31 -14.37
CA GLY A 716 32.70 -14.64 -14.59
C GLY A 716 31.67 -15.77 -14.39
N PRO A 717 32.00 -17.02 -14.75
CA PRO A 717 31.05 -18.13 -14.75
C PRO A 717 30.56 -18.44 -13.32
N THR A 718 29.29 -18.17 -13.05
CA THR A 718 28.57 -18.73 -11.89
C THR A 718 27.85 -20.01 -12.32
N SER A 719 27.88 -21.03 -11.47
CA SER A 719 27.32 -22.37 -11.66
C SER A 719 25.91 -22.35 -12.27
N GLN A 720 25.71 -23.15 -13.31
CA GLN A 720 24.43 -23.30 -14.00
C GLN A 720 23.36 -23.86 -13.06
N VAL A 721 22.17 -23.25 -13.10
CA VAL A 721 20.92 -23.88 -12.65
C VAL A 721 20.45 -24.81 -13.78
N PRO A 722 20.17 -26.10 -13.54
CA PRO A 722 19.69 -27.00 -14.58
C PRO A 722 18.26 -26.65 -15.02
N ASP A 723 18.00 -26.76 -16.32
CA ASP A 723 16.68 -26.63 -16.96
C ASP A 723 15.77 -27.80 -16.54
N PRO A 724 14.61 -27.57 -15.89
CA PRO A 724 13.69 -28.64 -15.54
C PRO A 724 12.77 -28.89 -16.74
N ARG A 725 13.28 -29.62 -17.73
CA ARG A 725 12.41 -30.31 -18.70
C ARG A 725 12.40 -31.79 -18.37
N PRO A 726 11.22 -32.42 -18.26
CA PRO A 726 11.12 -33.86 -18.06
C PRO A 726 11.67 -34.56 -19.32
N ALA A 727 12.60 -35.49 -19.13
CA ALA A 727 13.02 -36.41 -20.16
C ALA A 727 11.82 -37.31 -20.52
N THR A 728 11.13 -36.98 -21.61
CA THR A 728 10.19 -37.88 -22.26
C THR A 728 10.93 -38.81 -23.23
N SER A 729 10.43 -40.04 -23.28
CA SER A 729 10.75 -41.16 -24.18
C SER A 729 12.02 -41.95 -23.85
N LEU A 730 11.81 -43.20 -23.43
CA LEU A 730 12.29 -44.38 -24.15
C LEU A 730 11.31 -45.54 -23.90
N THR A 731 10.56 -45.87 -24.94
CA THR A 731 9.85 -47.15 -25.15
C THR A 731 10.77 -48.12 -25.89
N GLY A 732 10.69 -49.41 -25.57
CA GLY A 732 11.29 -50.54 -26.29
C GLY A 732 12.66 -50.91 -25.73
N SER A 733 12.94 -52.13 -25.27
CA SER A 733 12.36 -53.46 -25.51
C SER A 733 12.46 -54.33 -24.27
#